data_AF-A0A180G065-F1
#
_entry.id   AF-A0A180G065-F1
#
_cell.length_a   1.000
_cell.length_b   1.000
_cell.length_c   1.000
_cell.angle_alpha   90.00
_cell.angle_beta   90.00
_cell.angle_gamma   90.00
#
_symmetry.space_group_name_H-M   'P 1'
#
loop_
_entity.id
_entity.type
_entity.pdbx_description
1 polymer ?
#
loop_
_entity_poly.entity_id
_entity_poly.type
_entity_poly.pdbx_seq_one_letter_code
_entity_poly.pdbx_strand_id
1 'polypeptide(L)'
;METEKELLYDILRNQLTSRGIYSTENFWNGRDENEISNQLEWLMEALAGIMIKSDPDGPLDKAARGIRRLYVDGKFNSFRPLITALLVAKPKSDLEMYRFFDKEFNIPRNRSFQSTTSSRQPSPTATPVRTGTLSGFVDSSGKLSEIRPALQRELKHLMFLDVPSFLDHLIKHHTESESLLPNHTPALLLNPHKDFINQKFRERLENTSETSVLKWMSPRIEQIASSLKSKVPAQHSRAWRSQPTVAIEGIKSKRMLDGAIMSQYSKDDYHIEDVLVPFDLEESQKINPGLDLAKYVCEVFRAQPTRSYVLGFTICGTLVRLWQFDRSGAIGFQSLNIQSAKEDLDKFLTLIVIFLTTNKQVLGFDSTFDDTDGQASISTQLGHKFVIDRLIFRAPGICGRGTTCWQAHLPGDKDQKFLIKDSWQRDHHTEEGLMLRKVTTKNARNVARYHHHEDVHVASQQVDIRSYVRGGGTDFDNCTKMRLTNESHDPLVPNKFTNRVQRRLILKDVGEPIYHVDCPIRLLEALEGCITGHKDLLEAGLLHRDISTNNLMINSRTDDPDRKSFLIDLDVAIEYPIQNDQERHAKTGTKVFMSIQLLNGENHDFVDDLESFFWVLIWICIHYPAKERIPSNVTGWNQQGLDTLGSLKFFAIHNPSKLTKDFTDTY
;
A
#
# COMPACT_ATOMS: atom_id res chain seq x y z
N MET A 1 -15.49 -16.07 28.49
CA MET A 1 -15.51 -17.47 28.04
C MET A 1 -14.71 -17.52 26.75
N GLU A 2 -13.48 -18.00 26.81
CA GLU A 2 -12.76 -18.41 25.60
C GLU A 2 -13.50 -19.61 25.04
N THR A 3 -14.01 -19.50 23.82
CA THR A 3 -14.57 -20.62 23.07
C THR A 3 -13.46 -21.66 22.88
N GLU A 4 -13.67 -22.89 23.35
CA GLU A 4 -12.75 -24.01 23.08
C GLU A 4 -12.50 -24.10 21.57
N LYS A 5 -11.23 -24.02 21.18
CA LYS A 5 -10.82 -24.10 19.78
C LYS A 5 -11.00 -25.55 19.33
N GLU A 6 -12.00 -25.82 18.49
CA GLU A 6 -12.16 -27.13 17.85
C GLU A 6 -10.90 -27.50 17.04
N LEU A 7 -10.45 -28.76 17.18
CA LEU A 7 -9.30 -29.29 16.47
C LEU A 7 -9.64 -29.58 15.00
N LEU A 8 -8.65 -29.39 14.11
CA LEU A 8 -8.78 -29.60 12.66
C LEU A 8 -9.30 -31.00 12.31
N TYR A 9 -8.82 -32.03 13.01
CA TYR A 9 -9.27 -33.41 12.83
C TYR A 9 -10.78 -33.56 13.10
N ASP A 10 -11.27 -33.00 14.21
CA ASP A 10 -12.65 -33.15 14.63
C ASP A 10 -13.60 -32.42 13.68
N ILE A 11 -13.23 -31.22 13.21
CA ILE A 11 -14.00 -30.46 12.23
C ILE A 11 -14.19 -31.30 10.94
N LEU A 12 -13.10 -31.84 10.39
CA LEU A 12 -13.15 -32.62 9.15
C LEU A 12 -13.88 -33.95 9.33
N ARG A 13 -13.69 -34.63 10.45
CA ARG A 13 -14.37 -35.89 10.75
C ARG A 13 -15.88 -35.67 10.95
N ASN A 14 -16.27 -34.63 11.67
CA ASN A 14 -17.67 -34.29 11.91
C ASN A 14 -18.44 -34.01 10.61
N GLN A 15 -17.76 -33.49 9.59
CA GLN A 15 -18.35 -33.27 8.26
C GLN A 15 -18.68 -34.56 7.51
N LEU A 16 -17.92 -35.62 7.75
CA LEU A 16 -18.21 -36.95 7.20
C LEU A 16 -19.32 -37.63 8.01
N THR A 17 -19.20 -37.64 9.35
CA THR A 17 -20.12 -38.37 10.22
C THR A 17 -21.52 -37.77 10.29
N SER A 18 -21.65 -36.44 10.19
CA SER A 18 -22.95 -35.77 10.10
C SER A 18 -23.77 -36.16 8.85
N ARG A 19 -23.11 -36.73 7.84
CA ARG A 19 -23.74 -37.24 6.60
C ARG A 19 -23.87 -38.76 6.57
N GLY A 20 -23.71 -39.44 7.71
CA GLY A 20 -23.83 -40.89 7.78
C GLY A 20 -22.62 -41.66 7.24
N ILE A 21 -21.49 -40.99 7.03
CA ILE A 21 -20.25 -41.63 6.56
C ILE A 21 -19.38 -41.99 7.78
N TYR A 22 -19.34 -43.27 8.11
CA TYR A 22 -18.63 -43.77 9.31
C TYR A 22 -17.46 -44.71 9.00
N SER A 23 -17.28 -45.13 7.75
CA SER A 23 -16.19 -46.02 7.32
C SER A 23 -15.68 -45.65 5.93
N THR A 24 -14.45 -46.06 5.63
CA THR A 24 -13.85 -45.89 4.29
C THR A 24 -14.68 -46.62 3.23
N GLU A 25 -15.20 -47.81 3.53
CA GLU A 25 -16.07 -48.57 2.62
C GLU A 25 -17.35 -47.80 2.29
N ASN A 26 -17.99 -47.15 3.28
CA ASN A 26 -19.19 -46.33 3.07
C ASN A 26 -18.90 -45.12 2.14
N PHE A 27 -17.68 -44.57 2.21
CA PHE A 27 -17.24 -43.50 1.33
C PHE A 27 -16.99 -43.98 -0.11
N TRP A 28 -16.39 -45.15 -0.32
CA TRP A 28 -15.91 -45.54 -1.66
C TRP A 28 -16.74 -46.59 -2.40
N ASN A 29 -17.42 -47.51 -1.72
CA ASN A 29 -17.98 -48.70 -2.37
C ASN A 29 -19.28 -48.41 -3.11
N GLY A 30 -19.37 -48.93 -4.34
CA GLY A 30 -20.58 -48.91 -5.16
C GLY A 30 -20.96 -47.53 -5.71
N ARG A 31 -20.08 -46.52 -5.58
CA ARG A 31 -20.31 -45.16 -6.02
C ARG A 31 -19.60 -44.85 -7.33
N ASP A 32 -20.24 -44.06 -8.18
CA ASP A 32 -19.61 -43.50 -9.37
C ASP A 32 -18.76 -42.25 -9.05
N GLU A 33 -18.05 -41.74 -10.05
CA GLU A 33 -17.19 -40.57 -9.89
C GLU A 33 -17.94 -39.30 -9.48
N ASN A 34 -19.20 -39.13 -9.90
CA ASN A 34 -20.01 -37.97 -9.52
C ASN A 34 -20.44 -38.05 -8.05
N GLU A 35 -20.84 -39.24 -7.61
CA GLU A 35 -21.21 -39.49 -6.21
C GLU A 35 -20.01 -39.30 -5.27
N ILE A 36 -18.82 -39.77 -5.67
CA ILE A 36 -17.57 -39.56 -4.94
C ILE A 36 -17.20 -38.07 -4.92
N SER A 37 -17.32 -37.39 -6.06
CA SER A 37 -17.06 -35.95 -6.17
C SER A 37 -17.94 -35.12 -5.22
N ASN A 38 -19.24 -35.43 -5.18
CA ASN A 38 -20.20 -34.78 -4.28
C ASN A 38 -19.87 -35.02 -2.80
N GLN A 39 -19.36 -36.21 -2.44
CA GLN A 39 -18.93 -36.46 -1.07
C GLN A 39 -17.66 -35.71 -0.69
N LEU A 40 -16.70 -35.66 -1.62
CA LEU A 40 -15.45 -34.92 -1.42
C LEU A 40 -15.68 -33.42 -1.35
N GLU A 41 -16.64 -32.89 -2.11
CA GLU A 41 -16.99 -31.46 -2.15
C GLU A 41 -17.16 -30.89 -0.73
N TRP A 42 -17.97 -31.53 0.11
CA TRP A 42 -18.19 -31.05 1.47
C TRP A 42 -16.96 -31.07 2.38
N LEU A 43 -16.09 -32.07 2.20
CA LEU A 43 -14.82 -32.12 2.91
C LEU A 43 -13.92 -30.96 2.46
N MET A 44 -13.92 -30.66 1.16
CA MET A 44 -13.21 -29.53 0.61
C MET A 44 -13.76 -28.19 1.12
N GLU A 45 -15.08 -28.06 1.29
CA GLU A 45 -15.69 -26.87 1.88
C GLU A 45 -15.27 -26.64 3.32
N ALA A 46 -15.21 -27.71 4.12
CA ALA A 46 -14.75 -27.65 5.49
C ALA A 46 -13.28 -27.21 5.54
N LEU A 47 -12.44 -27.77 4.68
CA LEU A 47 -11.05 -27.37 4.51
C LEU A 47 -10.92 -25.90 4.12
N ALA A 48 -11.72 -25.41 3.17
CA ALA A 48 -11.77 -24.02 2.76
C ALA A 48 -12.14 -23.08 3.93
N GLY A 49 -13.16 -23.44 4.72
CA GLY A 49 -13.55 -22.67 5.91
C GLY A 49 -12.46 -22.59 6.98
N ILE A 50 -11.65 -23.64 7.13
CA ILE A 50 -10.52 -23.65 8.07
C ILE A 50 -9.34 -22.86 7.51
N MET A 51 -9.06 -22.96 6.22
CA MET A 51 -7.99 -22.20 5.56
C MET A 51 -8.20 -20.69 5.72
N ILE A 52 -9.43 -20.18 5.61
CA ILE A 52 -9.75 -18.75 5.81
C ILE A 52 -9.29 -18.24 7.19
N LYS A 53 -9.38 -19.10 8.22
CA LYS A 53 -9.07 -18.77 9.62
C LYS A 53 -7.62 -19.10 10.01
N SER A 54 -6.84 -19.70 9.09
CA SER A 54 -5.48 -20.17 9.32
C SER A 54 -4.44 -19.11 8.93
N ASP A 55 -3.17 -19.31 9.32
CA ASP A 55 -2.06 -18.45 8.90
C ASP A 55 -1.94 -18.49 7.36
N PRO A 56 -1.98 -17.34 6.66
CA PRO A 56 -1.59 -17.25 5.26
C PRO A 56 -0.22 -17.92 5.08
N ASP A 57 0.03 -18.67 4.00
CA ASP A 57 1.31 -19.37 3.77
C ASP A 57 1.70 -20.50 4.77
N GLY A 58 0.80 -20.87 5.68
CA GLY A 58 0.96 -22.04 6.56
C GLY A 58 0.96 -23.38 5.82
N PRO A 59 1.19 -24.52 6.51
CA PRO A 59 1.23 -25.85 5.87
C PRO A 59 -0.05 -26.20 5.10
N LEU A 60 -1.22 -25.76 5.60
CA LEU A 60 -2.50 -25.99 4.96
C LEU A 60 -2.68 -25.15 3.68
N ASP A 61 -2.17 -23.91 3.64
CA ASP A 61 -2.15 -23.07 2.44
C ASP A 61 -1.32 -23.69 1.32
N LYS A 62 -0.13 -24.23 1.66
CA LYS A 62 0.74 -24.94 0.70
C LYS A 62 0.08 -26.19 0.13
N ALA A 63 -0.66 -26.93 0.97
CA ALA A 63 -1.40 -28.13 0.56
C ALA A 63 -2.65 -27.80 -0.28
N ALA A 64 -3.25 -26.61 -0.12
CA ALA A 64 -4.50 -26.20 -0.76
C ALA A 64 -4.48 -26.37 -2.29
N ARG A 65 -3.34 -26.07 -2.93
CA ARG A 65 -3.15 -26.23 -4.38
C ARG A 65 -3.20 -27.69 -4.80
N GLY A 66 -2.49 -28.56 -4.09
CA GLY A 66 -2.41 -30.00 -4.42
C GLY A 66 -3.76 -30.70 -4.24
N ILE A 67 -4.44 -30.39 -3.13
CA ILE A 67 -5.82 -30.83 -2.85
C ILE A 67 -6.72 -30.46 -4.03
N ARG A 68 -6.81 -29.17 -4.38
CA ARG A 68 -7.69 -28.72 -5.45
C ARG A 68 -7.33 -29.35 -6.79
N ARG A 69 -6.05 -29.42 -7.14
CA ARG A 69 -5.61 -30.02 -8.42
C ARG A 69 -6.04 -31.47 -8.54
N LEU A 70 -5.87 -32.27 -7.48
CA LEU A 70 -6.29 -33.67 -7.48
C LEU A 70 -7.81 -33.81 -7.63
N TYR A 71 -8.56 -32.90 -7.01
CA TYR A 71 -10.02 -32.85 -7.16
C TYR A 71 -10.43 -32.49 -8.60
N VAL A 72 -9.87 -31.43 -9.18
CA VAL A 72 -10.14 -30.98 -10.56
C VAL A 72 -9.76 -32.01 -11.60
N ASP A 73 -8.60 -32.66 -11.44
CA ASP A 73 -8.11 -33.70 -12.35
C ASP A 73 -8.93 -35.01 -12.26
N GLY A 74 -9.98 -35.08 -11.45
CA GLY A 74 -10.77 -36.29 -11.20
C GLY A 74 -9.99 -37.39 -10.46
N LYS A 75 -8.84 -37.06 -9.85
CA LYS A 75 -7.96 -38.02 -9.15
C LYS A 75 -8.45 -38.28 -7.74
N PHE A 76 -9.73 -38.65 -7.60
CA PHE A 76 -10.38 -38.83 -6.30
C PHE A 76 -9.70 -39.89 -5.43
N ASN A 77 -9.12 -40.92 -6.04
CA ASN A 77 -8.36 -41.95 -5.31
C ASN A 77 -7.18 -41.40 -4.50
N SER A 78 -6.62 -40.24 -4.86
CA SER A 78 -5.56 -39.58 -4.10
C SER A 78 -6.04 -39.07 -2.73
N PHE A 79 -7.35 -38.99 -2.48
CA PHE A 79 -7.91 -38.62 -1.18
C PHE A 79 -8.11 -39.81 -0.23
N ARG A 80 -7.94 -41.06 -0.69
CA ARG A 80 -8.06 -42.26 0.15
C ARG A 80 -7.24 -42.19 1.45
N PRO A 81 -5.99 -41.70 1.47
CA PRO A 81 -5.23 -41.56 2.71
C PRO A 81 -5.89 -40.61 3.71
N LEU A 82 -6.44 -39.48 3.24
CA LEU A 82 -7.12 -38.50 4.09
C LEU A 82 -8.43 -39.09 4.66
N ILE A 83 -9.26 -39.70 3.83
CA ILE A 83 -10.51 -40.33 4.28
C ILE A 83 -10.22 -41.46 5.29
N THR A 84 -9.17 -42.24 5.05
CA THR A 84 -8.74 -43.29 5.98
C THR A 84 -8.23 -42.70 7.29
N ALA A 85 -7.44 -41.62 7.23
CA ALA A 85 -6.97 -40.92 8.43
C ALA A 85 -8.12 -40.35 9.27
N LEU A 86 -9.22 -39.89 8.65
CA LEU A 86 -10.36 -39.32 9.35
C LEU A 86 -11.34 -40.36 9.92
N LEU A 87 -11.43 -41.55 9.30
CA LEU A 87 -12.44 -42.57 9.65
C LEU A 87 -11.88 -43.78 10.39
N VAL A 88 -10.58 -44.09 10.25
CA VAL A 88 -9.96 -45.31 10.80
C VAL A 88 -8.86 -45.03 11.83
N ALA A 89 -8.18 -43.88 11.74
CA ALA A 89 -7.08 -43.57 12.64
C ALA A 89 -7.55 -43.00 13.98
N LYS A 90 -6.67 -43.03 14.99
CA LYS A 90 -6.89 -42.31 16.26
C LYS A 90 -6.96 -40.79 16.01
N PRO A 91 -7.69 -40.02 16.85
CA PRO A 91 -7.71 -38.57 16.76
C PRO A 91 -6.32 -37.98 16.70
N LYS A 92 -6.12 -37.04 15.77
CA LYS A 92 -4.83 -36.37 15.54
C LYS A 92 -4.89 -34.94 16.05
N SER A 93 -3.79 -34.46 16.62
CA SER A 93 -3.60 -33.05 16.92
C SER A 93 -3.51 -32.20 15.65
N ASP A 94 -3.73 -30.89 15.76
CA ASP A 94 -3.56 -29.93 14.66
C ASP A 94 -2.17 -30.05 14.00
N LEU A 95 -1.11 -30.17 14.78
CA LEU A 95 0.26 -30.28 14.28
C LEU A 95 0.47 -31.55 13.44
N GLU A 96 -0.11 -32.68 13.87
CA GLU A 96 -0.05 -33.94 13.12
C GLU A 96 -0.86 -33.87 11.83
N MET A 97 -2.02 -33.21 11.86
CA MET A 97 -2.82 -32.95 10.66
C MET A 97 -2.07 -32.05 9.67
N TYR A 98 -1.43 -30.97 10.13
CA TYR A 98 -0.64 -30.10 9.25
C TYR A 98 0.53 -30.85 8.61
N ARG A 99 1.27 -31.68 9.36
CA ARG A 99 2.33 -32.52 8.80
C ARG A 99 1.80 -33.54 7.79
N PHE A 100 0.60 -34.08 8.02
CA PHE A 100 -0.05 -34.99 7.08
C PHE A 100 -0.40 -34.27 5.78
N PHE A 101 -1.01 -33.08 5.85
CA PHE A 101 -1.34 -32.30 4.67
C PHE A 101 -0.11 -31.90 3.87
N ASP A 102 0.95 -31.48 4.55
CA ASP A 102 2.23 -31.17 3.92
C ASP A 102 2.80 -32.40 3.21
N LYS A 103 2.81 -33.57 3.85
CA LYS A 103 3.33 -34.79 3.24
C LYS A 103 2.51 -35.28 2.03
N GLU A 104 1.20 -35.33 2.15
CA GLU A 104 0.34 -36.03 1.18
C GLU A 104 -0.12 -35.11 0.03
N PHE A 105 -0.19 -33.80 0.25
CA PHE A 105 -0.76 -32.85 -0.72
C PHE A 105 0.16 -31.69 -1.10
N ASN A 106 1.27 -31.44 -0.39
CA ASN A 106 2.23 -30.44 -0.84
C ASN A 106 3.11 -31.03 -1.95
N ILE A 107 2.68 -30.82 -3.19
CA ILE A 107 3.43 -31.24 -4.37
C ILE A 107 4.34 -30.06 -4.80
N PRO A 108 5.68 -30.26 -4.91
CA PRO A 108 6.58 -29.24 -5.43
C PRO A 108 6.11 -28.73 -6.80
N ARG A 109 6.38 -27.46 -7.13
CA ARG A 109 6.17 -26.93 -8.49
C ARG A 109 6.93 -27.82 -9.48
N ASN A 110 6.26 -28.75 -10.14
CA ASN A 110 6.85 -29.44 -11.29
C ASN A 110 7.04 -28.41 -12.39
N ARG A 111 8.29 -27.97 -12.57
CA ARG A 111 8.77 -27.36 -13.81
C ARG A 111 8.73 -28.44 -14.89
N SER A 112 7.57 -28.69 -15.50
CA SER A 112 7.51 -29.36 -16.78
C SER A 112 7.92 -28.37 -17.87
N PHE A 113 9.20 -28.03 -17.90
CA PHE A 113 9.98 -27.70 -19.10
C PHE A 113 11.45 -27.82 -18.69
N GLN A 114 12.12 -28.85 -19.22
CA GLN A 114 13.58 -28.91 -19.25
C GLN A 114 14.07 -27.70 -20.04
N SER A 115 14.42 -26.62 -19.35
CA SER A 115 15.32 -25.60 -19.89
C SER A 115 16.68 -25.86 -19.29
N THR A 116 17.63 -26.16 -20.17
CA THR A 116 19.06 -26.05 -19.94
C THR A 116 19.41 -24.85 -19.07
N THR A 117 20.32 -25.09 -18.13
CA THR A 117 20.94 -24.13 -17.23
C THR A 117 21.29 -22.81 -17.92
N SER A 118 20.49 -21.76 -17.64
CA SER A 118 21.03 -20.41 -17.52
C SER A 118 20.34 -19.74 -16.33
N SER A 119 21.16 -19.14 -15.47
CA SER A 119 20.75 -18.31 -14.35
C SER A 119 20.02 -17.07 -14.85
N ARG A 120 18.70 -17.16 -15.09
CA ARG A 120 17.87 -15.99 -15.43
C ARG A 120 17.29 -15.40 -14.14
N GLN A 121 17.79 -14.22 -13.77
CA GLN A 121 17.17 -13.34 -12.79
C GLN A 121 15.75 -12.94 -13.27
N PRO A 122 14.77 -12.77 -12.38
CA PRO A 122 13.48 -12.17 -12.74
C PRO A 122 13.70 -10.78 -13.37
N SER A 123 12.87 -10.42 -14.35
CA SER A 123 12.94 -9.09 -14.96
C SER A 123 12.75 -8.00 -13.90
N PRO A 124 13.50 -6.88 -13.97
CA PRO A 124 13.30 -5.75 -13.08
C PRO A 124 12.02 -4.94 -13.37
N THR A 125 11.34 -5.20 -14.48
CA THR A 125 10.22 -4.39 -14.99
C THR A 125 8.88 -4.69 -14.31
N ALA A 126 8.54 -5.97 -14.07
CA ALA A 126 7.22 -6.32 -13.58
C ALA A 126 7.08 -6.23 -12.06
N THR A 127 5.97 -5.66 -11.57
CA THR A 127 5.67 -5.61 -10.12
C THR A 127 4.99 -6.91 -9.68
N PRO A 128 5.66 -7.80 -8.93
CA PRO A 128 4.97 -8.95 -8.36
C PRO A 128 3.87 -8.48 -7.40
N VAL A 129 2.74 -9.20 -7.36
CA VAL A 129 1.67 -9.01 -6.37
C VAL A 129 2.26 -8.99 -4.98
N ARG A 130 2.13 -7.87 -4.27
CA ARG A 130 2.53 -7.79 -2.85
C ARG A 130 1.30 -7.94 -1.97
N THR A 131 1.26 -9.01 -1.18
CA THR A 131 0.11 -9.31 -0.31
C THR A 131 0.13 -8.48 0.98
N GLY A 132 -1.07 -8.00 1.36
CA GLY A 132 -1.35 -7.32 2.63
C GLY A 132 -0.69 -5.95 2.85
N THR A 133 -0.02 -5.36 1.85
CA THR A 133 0.49 -3.97 2.00
C THR A 133 -0.68 -2.99 2.06
N LEU A 134 -0.47 -1.79 2.60
CA LEU A 134 -1.57 -0.83 2.75
C LEU A 134 -2.23 -0.48 1.42
N SER A 135 -1.42 -0.33 0.36
CA SER A 135 -1.88 -0.03 -1.00
C SER A 135 -2.74 -1.12 -1.65
N GLY A 136 -2.71 -2.35 -1.14
CA GLY A 136 -3.46 -3.48 -1.70
C GLY A 136 -4.79 -3.77 -1.00
N PHE A 137 -5.17 -3.02 0.04
CA PHE A 137 -6.47 -3.20 0.69
C PHE A 137 -7.57 -2.51 -0.11
N VAL A 138 -8.58 -3.29 -0.51
CA VAL A 138 -9.78 -2.78 -1.20
C VAL A 138 -10.68 -2.00 -0.23
N ASP A 139 -10.71 -2.39 1.06
CA ASP A 139 -11.40 -1.70 2.14
C ASP A 139 -10.48 -1.57 3.38
N SER A 140 -9.80 -0.44 3.58
CA SER A 140 -8.98 -0.25 4.78
C SER A 140 -9.82 0.25 5.96
N SER A 141 -10.03 -0.58 6.99
CA SER A 141 -10.82 -0.23 8.18
C SER A 141 -10.16 0.82 9.10
N GLY A 142 -8.90 1.20 8.82
CA GLY A 142 -8.15 2.21 9.58
C GLY A 142 -7.68 1.74 10.97
N LYS A 143 -7.97 0.49 11.38
CA LYS A 143 -7.61 -0.02 12.72
C LYS A 143 -6.10 -0.26 12.87
N LEU A 144 -5.55 0.13 14.03
CA LEU A 144 -4.10 0.01 14.33
C LEU A 144 -3.59 -1.45 14.27
N SER A 145 -4.42 -2.42 14.70
CA SER A 145 -4.12 -3.85 14.65
C SER A 145 -3.93 -4.37 13.21
N GLU A 146 -4.53 -3.71 12.22
CA GLU A 146 -4.41 -4.06 10.81
C GLU A 146 -3.25 -3.29 10.14
N ILE A 147 -3.04 -2.03 10.55
CA ILE A 147 -2.05 -1.13 9.95
C ILE A 147 -0.61 -1.52 10.34
N ARG A 148 -0.35 -1.85 11.61
CA ARG A 148 1.03 -2.15 12.06
C ARG A 148 1.64 -3.35 11.34
N PRO A 149 0.96 -4.52 11.21
CA PRO A 149 1.48 -5.64 10.43
C PRO A 149 1.67 -5.30 8.95
N ALA A 150 0.79 -4.49 8.37
CA ALA A 150 0.92 -4.02 7.00
C ALA A 150 2.15 -3.14 6.79
N LEU A 151 2.37 -2.15 7.66
CA LEU A 151 3.56 -1.29 7.65
C LEU A 151 4.84 -2.09 7.86
N GLN A 152 4.82 -3.06 8.78
CA GLN A 152 5.98 -3.92 9.02
C GLN A 152 6.37 -4.70 7.75
N ARG A 153 5.38 -5.29 7.05
CA ARG A 153 5.62 -5.98 5.78
C ARG A 153 6.06 -5.02 4.67
N GLU A 154 5.48 -3.82 4.64
CA GLU A 154 5.79 -2.79 3.64
C GLU A 154 7.20 -2.21 3.78
N LEU A 155 7.69 -2.02 5.00
CA LEU A 155 9.01 -1.43 5.31
C LEU A 155 10.12 -2.45 5.57
N LYS A 156 9.80 -3.74 5.65
CA LYS A 156 10.78 -4.83 5.87
C LYS A 156 11.96 -4.68 4.91
N HIS A 157 13.20 -4.66 5.42
CA HIS A 157 14.45 -4.48 4.67
C HIS A 157 14.62 -3.16 3.89
N LEU A 158 13.73 -2.18 4.09
CA LEU A 158 13.76 -0.86 3.42
C LEU A 158 14.06 0.29 4.39
N MET A 159 14.39 -0.01 5.65
CA MET A 159 14.77 0.98 6.65
C MET A 159 16.28 0.90 6.90
N PHE A 160 17.01 1.92 6.46
CA PHE A 160 18.46 2.00 6.53
C PHE A 160 18.87 2.91 7.70
N LEU A 161 19.82 2.48 8.51
CA LEU A 161 20.29 3.18 9.69
C LEU A 161 21.64 3.84 9.43
N ASP A 162 21.90 4.92 10.18
CA ASP A 162 23.20 5.57 10.27
C ASP A 162 23.77 6.01 8.89
N VAL A 163 22.89 6.57 8.04
CA VAL A 163 23.25 7.06 6.71
C VAL A 163 24.08 8.36 6.84
N PRO A 164 25.39 8.36 6.51
CA PRO A 164 26.29 9.45 6.92
C PRO A 164 25.98 10.82 6.30
N SER A 165 25.74 10.87 4.99
CA SER A 165 25.54 12.12 4.24
C SER A 165 24.12 12.68 4.30
N PHE A 166 23.23 12.05 5.08
CA PHE A 166 21.83 12.48 5.17
C PHE A 166 21.69 13.89 5.78
N LEU A 167 22.37 14.16 6.90
CA LEU A 167 22.30 15.47 7.55
C LEU A 167 22.89 16.58 6.67
N ASP A 168 24.04 16.32 6.06
CA ASP A 168 24.71 17.28 5.18
C ASP A 168 23.85 17.62 3.96
N HIS A 169 23.18 16.61 3.38
CA HIS A 169 22.24 16.82 2.29
C HIS A 169 21.07 17.72 2.70
N LEU A 170 20.47 17.49 3.87
CA LEU A 170 19.36 18.31 4.38
C LEU A 170 19.80 19.77 4.61
N ILE A 171 20.98 19.98 5.19
CA ILE A 171 21.54 21.33 5.41
C ILE A 171 21.83 22.03 4.08
N LYS A 172 22.41 21.30 3.11
CA LYS A 172 22.67 21.81 1.77
C LYS A 172 21.37 22.21 1.07
N HIS A 173 20.38 21.31 1.07
CA HIS A 173 19.08 21.56 0.45
C HIS A 173 18.35 22.76 1.09
N HIS A 174 18.42 22.92 2.41
CA HIS A 174 17.92 24.12 3.10
C HIS A 174 18.61 25.41 2.63
N THR A 175 19.92 25.36 2.41
CA THR A 175 20.71 26.53 2.01
C THR A 175 20.46 26.92 0.56
N GLU A 176 20.32 25.93 -0.33
CA GLU A 176 20.17 26.14 -1.78
C GLU A 176 18.73 26.43 -2.21
N SER A 177 17.71 25.91 -1.51
CA SER A 177 16.31 26.04 -1.92
C SER A 177 15.66 27.38 -1.53
N GLU A 178 16.41 28.49 -1.50
CA GLU A 178 15.89 29.80 -1.05
C GLU A 178 15.25 29.71 0.36
N SER A 179 16.08 29.46 1.38
CA SER A 179 15.67 29.54 2.79
C SER A 179 14.75 30.74 3.04
N LEU A 180 13.75 30.59 3.91
CA LEU A 180 12.88 31.72 4.29
C LEU A 180 13.67 32.85 4.96
N LEU A 181 14.91 32.57 5.38
CA LEU A 181 15.89 33.50 5.92
C LEU A 181 17.22 33.36 5.18
N PRO A 182 17.33 33.82 3.92
CA PRO A 182 18.48 33.52 3.05
C PRO A 182 19.80 34.10 3.56
N ASN A 183 19.75 35.16 4.39
CA ASN A 183 20.92 35.81 4.98
C ASN A 183 21.33 35.23 6.35
N HIS A 184 20.71 34.15 6.81
CA HIS A 184 20.95 33.59 8.13
C HIS A 184 21.27 32.10 8.06
N THR A 185 22.43 31.70 8.58
CA THR A 185 22.73 30.28 8.78
C THR A 185 22.02 29.76 10.04
N PRO A 186 21.66 28.47 10.10
CA PRO A 186 21.09 27.87 11.32
C PRO A 186 21.95 28.11 12.57
N ALA A 187 23.29 28.06 12.43
CA ALA A 187 24.22 28.36 13.51
C ALA A 187 24.12 29.82 14.02
N LEU A 188 23.96 30.80 13.12
CA LEU A 188 23.76 32.20 13.49
C LEU A 188 22.44 32.42 14.21
N LEU A 189 21.38 31.68 13.83
CA LEU A 189 20.08 31.76 14.47
C LEU A 189 20.07 31.13 15.88
N LEU A 190 20.96 30.18 16.15
CA LEU A 190 21.16 29.60 17.48
C LEU A 190 22.02 30.46 18.41
N ASN A 191 22.91 31.31 17.87
CA ASN A 191 23.84 32.11 18.68
C ASN A 191 23.17 32.89 19.84
N PRO A 192 22.03 33.59 19.64
CA PRO A 192 21.36 34.31 20.72
C PRO A 192 20.87 33.42 21.87
N HIS A 193 20.72 32.13 21.62
CA HIS A 193 20.22 31.13 22.58
C HIS A 193 21.35 30.34 23.24
N LYS A 194 22.62 30.53 22.85
CA LYS A 194 23.74 29.70 23.32
C LYS A 194 23.91 29.71 24.83
N ASP A 195 23.82 30.86 25.48
CA ASP A 195 23.99 30.94 26.94
C ASP A 195 22.88 30.21 27.68
N PHE A 196 21.64 30.36 27.20
CA PHE A 196 20.50 29.62 27.70
C PHE A 196 20.68 28.11 27.48
N ILE A 197 21.03 27.68 26.26
CA ILE A 197 21.31 26.27 25.93
C ILE A 197 22.43 25.72 26.83
N ASN A 198 23.51 26.47 27.05
CA ASN A 198 24.64 26.07 27.90
C ASN A 198 24.25 25.90 29.37
N GLN A 199 23.51 26.86 29.92
CA GLN A 199 23.00 26.79 31.29
C GLN A 199 22.11 25.56 31.46
N LYS A 200 21.23 25.35 30.47
CA LYS A 200 20.20 24.32 30.47
C LYS A 200 20.72 22.91 30.11
N PHE A 201 21.83 22.78 29.40
CA PHE A 201 22.48 21.49 29.16
C PHE A 201 23.06 20.88 30.44
N ARG A 202 23.44 21.71 31.42
CA ARG A 202 23.91 21.24 32.73
C ARG A 202 22.80 20.64 33.60
N GLU A 203 21.54 20.93 33.28
CA GLU A 203 20.37 20.31 33.93
C GLU A 203 20.17 18.90 33.36
N ARG A 204 20.53 17.89 34.15
CA ARG A 204 20.29 16.49 33.78
C ARG A 204 18.81 16.14 33.81
N LEU A 205 18.40 15.24 32.93
CA LEU A 205 17.08 14.60 33.00
C LEU A 205 16.95 13.83 34.32
N GLU A 206 15.80 13.97 34.98
CA GLU A 206 15.48 13.22 36.19
C GLU A 206 15.31 11.71 35.90
N ASN A 207 14.64 11.40 34.79
CA ASN A 207 14.48 10.05 34.24
C ASN A 207 14.18 10.13 32.73
N THR A 208 14.07 8.99 32.06
CA THR A 208 13.80 8.88 30.62
C THR A 208 12.32 8.76 30.28
N SER A 209 11.42 8.94 31.25
CA SER A 209 9.98 8.94 30.95
C SER A 209 9.63 10.06 29.99
N GLU A 210 8.59 9.82 29.20
CA GLU A 210 8.07 10.75 28.21
C GLU A 210 7.82 12.15 28.78
N THR A 211 7.16 12.21 29.94
CA THR A 211 6.84 13.48 30.61
C THR A 211 8.12 14.24 31.00
N SER A 212 9.13 13.55 31.53
CA SER A 212 10.40 14.17 31.93
C SER A 212 11.17 14.71 30.74
N VAL A 213 11.24 13.94 29.65
CA VAL A 213 11.94 14.33 28.42
C VAL A 213 11.27 15.55 27.78
N LEU A 214 9.94 15.57 27.68
CA LEU A 214 9.19 16.71 27.13
C LEU A 214 9.30 17.95 28.02
N LYS A 215 9.17 17.81 29.35
CA LYS A 215 9.33 18.92 30.30
C LYS A 215 10.73 19.55 30.20
N TRP A 216 11.75 18.74 29.93
CA TRP A 216 13.10 19.23 29.70
C TRP A 216 13.24 19.89 28.32
N MET A 217 12.75 19.27 27.24
CA MET A 217 13.07 19.73 25.89
C MET A 217 12.16 20.85 25.38
N SER A 218 10.84 20.75 25.57
CA SER A 218 9.85 21.64 24.94
C SER A 218 10.07 23.14 25.23
N PRO A 219 10.33 23.58 26.48
CA PRO A 219 10.54 25.01 26.75
C PRO A 219 11.73 25.61 25.98
N ARG A 220 12.77 24.80 25.74
CA ARG A 220 13.97 25.23 25.01
C ARG A 220 13.65 25.48 23.53
N ILE A 221 12.90 24.57 22.93
CA ILE A 221 12.49 24.66 21.54
C ILE A 221 11.45 25.76 21.34
N GLU A 222 10.48 25.90 22.24
CA GLU A 222 9.45 26.93 22.18
C GLU A 222 10.04 28.35 22.25
N GLN A 223 11.08 28.57 23.06
CA GLN A 223 11.80 29.83 23.11
C GLN A 223 12.48 30.15 21.77
N ILE A 224 13.13 29.16 21.15
CA ILE A 224 13.75 29.31 19.82
C ILE A 224 12.67 29.63 18.79
N ALA A 225 11.59 28.84 18.73
CA ALA A 225 10.48 29.06 17.80
C ALA A 225 9.84 30.45 17.96
N SER A 226 9.64 30.90 19.20
CA SER A 226 9.09 32.23 19.48
C SER A 226 10.00 33.35 18.97
N SER A 227 11.32 33.19 19.10
CA SER A 227 12.30 34.18 18.61
C SER A 227 12.39 34.24 17.07
N LEU A 228 12.03 33.15 16.39
CA LEU A 228 12.05 33.03 14.93
C LEU A 228 10.73 33.48 14.30
N LYS A 229 9.64 33.48 15.07
CA LYS A 229 8.29 33.78 14.59
C LYS A 229 8.17 35.14 13.90
N SER A 230 8.86 36.16 14.38
CA SER A 230 8.86 37.50 13.77
C SER A 230 9.79 37.64 12.55
N LYS A 231 10.67 36.66 12.32
CA LYS A 231 11.64 36.68 11.21
C LYS A 231 11.10 35.98 9.96
N VAL A 232 10.25 34.97 10.14
CA VAL A 232 9.68 34.16 9.04
C VAL A 232 8.32 34.73 8.62
N PRO A 233 7.96 34.71 7.31
CA PRO A 233 6.63 35.12 6.86
C PRO A 233 5.50 34.39 7.61
N ALA A 234 4.42 35.09 7.93
CA ALA A 234 3.34 34.56 8.76
C ALA A 234 2.72 33.26 8.22
N GLN A 235 2.54 33.16 6.89
CA GLN A 235 2.04 31.97 6.19
C GLN A 235 2.94 30.73 6.29
N HIS A 236 4.18 30.91 6.73
CA HIS A 236 5.17 29.84 6.93
C HIS A 236 5.54 29.70 8.41
N SER A 237 4.81 30.34 9.32
CA SER A 237 5.05 30.25 10.75
C SER A 237 4.79 28.83 11.26
N ARG A 238 5.67 28.36 12.15
CA ARG A 238 5.66 26.99 12.67
C ARG A 238 5.78 26.99 14.18
N ALA A 239 5.16 26.01 14.83
CA ALA A 239 5.21 25.81 16.27
C ALA A 239 5.75 24.42 16.60
N TRP A 240 6.51 24.33 17.68
CA TRP A 240 6.69 23.07 18.38
C TRP A 240 5.43 22.78 19.22
N ARG A 241 4.88 21.57 19.10
CA ARG A 241 3.74 21.10 19.87
C ARG A 241 4.06 19.73 20.43
N SER A 242 3.93 19.56 21.74
CA SER A 242 4.07 18.28 22.42
C SER A 242 2.83 18.02 23.28
N GLN A 243 1.81 17.37 22.72
CA GLN A 243 0.54 17.07 23.37
C GLN A 243 0.24 15.56 23.31
N PRO A 244 1.02 14.73 24.03
CA PRO A 244 0.96 13.27 23.92
C PRO A 244 -0.35 12.64 24.39
N THR A 245 -1.17 13.38 25.14
CA THR A 245 -2.47 12.91 25.64
C THR A 245 -3.65 13.36 24.76
N VAL A 246 -3.39 14.20 23.76
CA VAL A 246 -4.41 14.76 22.87
C VAL A 246 -4.44 13.94 21.58
N ALA A 247 -5.64 13.57 21.15
CA ALA A 247 -5.81 12.87 19.89
C ALA A 247 -5.65 13.84 18.72
N ILE A 248 -4.92 13.43 17.68
CA ILE A 248 -4.83 14.19 16.44
C ILE A 248 -6.17 14.16 15.71
N GLU A 249 -6.61 15.32 15.27
CA GLU A 249 -7.81 15.51 14.47
C GLU A 249 -7.56 15.26 12.98
N GLY A 250 -8.62 15.00 12.21
CA GLY A 250 -8.54 14.72 10.77
C GLY A 250 -8.17 13.28 10.40
N ILE A 251 -8.02 12.41 11.40
CA ILE A 251 -7.72 10.98 11.20
C ILE A 251 -8.95 10.14 11.57
N LYS A 252 -9.30 9.16 10.73
CA LYS A 252 -10.45 8.25 10.99
C LYS A 252 -10.30 7.46 12.30
N SER A 253 -9.08 7.09 12.64
CA SER A 253 -8.73 6.38 13.88
C SER A 253 -8.21 7.36 14.93
N LYS A 254 -8.67 7.26 16.18
CA LYS A 254 -8.12 8.03 17.29
C LYS A 254 -6.65 7.64 17.52
N ARG A 255 -5.73 8.58 17.31
CA ARG A 255 -4.28 8.41 17.51
C ARG A 255 -3.75 9.57 18.35
N MET A 256 -2.85 9.28 19.28
CA MET A 256 -2.20 10.28 20.13
C MET A 256 -0.75 10.37 19.67
N LEU A 257 -0.31 11.53 19.20
CA LEU A 257 1.08 11.77 18.76
C LEU A 257 1.82 12.51 19.87
N ASP A 258 3.06 12.10 20.15
CA ASP A 258 3.84 12.67 21.24
C ASP A 258 4.22 14.12 20.98
N GLY A 259 4.46 14.45 19.70
CA GLY A 259 4.38 15.80 19.20
C GLY A 259 4.85 15.98 17.76
N ALA A 260 4.90 17.23 17.34
CA ALA A 260 5.36 17.62 16.01
C ALA A 260 5.85 19.07 15.97
N ILE A 261 6.58 19.37 14.91
CA ILE A 261 6.63 20.73 14.38
C ILE A 261 5.42 20.89 13.46
N MET A 262 4.56 21.86 13.76
CA MET A 262 3.27 22.09 13.08
C MET A 262 3.22 23.45 12.42
N SER A 263 2.43 23.56 11.34
CA SER A 263 1.98 24.82 10.75
C SER A 263 1.14 25.62 11.78
N GLN A 264 1.23 26.96 11.78
CA GLN A 264 0.47 27.83 12.70
C GLN A 264 -0.79 28.46 12.05
N TYR A 265 -1.39 27.83 11.03
CA TYR A 265 -2.56 28.40 10.33
C TYR A 265 -3.77 28.64 11.25
N SER A 266 -3.99 27.77 12.24
CA SER A 266 -4.91 28.02 13.36
C SER A 266 -4.17 27.81 14.69
N LYS A 267 -4.49 28.60 15.72
CA LYS A 267 -3.80 28.51 17.03
C LYS A 267 -4.25 27.31 17.85
N ASP A 268 -5.38 26.71 17.50
CA ASP A 268 -6.17 25.85 18.40
C ASP A 268 -6.36 24.40 17.90
N ASP A 269 -5.99 24.08 16.65
CA ASP A 269 -6.25 22.74 16.10
C ASP A 269 -5.00 21.84 16.11
N TYR A 270 -5.08 20.70 16.81
CA TYR A 270 -4.07 19.62 16.75
C TYR A 270 -4.41 18.68 15.59
N HIS A 271 -4.37 19.21 14.36
CA HIS A 271 -4.86 18.53 13.15
C HIS A 271 -3.72 17.90 12.31
N ILE A 272 -3.98 16.75 11.69
CA ILE A 272 -2.96 16.01 10.91
C ILE A 272 -2.44 16.79 9.70
N GLU A 273 -3.26 17.66 9.10
CA GLU A 273 -2.88 18.49 7.96
C GLU A 273 -1.79 19.52 8.33
N ASP A 274 -1.71 19.92 9.59
CA ASP A 274 -0.72 20.87 10.09
C ASP A 274 0.59 20.20 10.53
N VAL A 275 0.62 18.87 10.66
CA VAL A 275 1.82 18.13 11.10
C VAL A 275 2.89 18.16 10.01
N LEU A 276 3.96 18.93 10.22
CA LEU A 276 5.03 19.08 9.22
C LEU A 276 6.19 18.09 9.43
N VAL A 277 6.59 17.90 10.68
CA VAL A 277 7.66 17.00 11.12
C VAL A 277 7.20 16.30 12.41
N PRO A 278 6.62 15.08 12.34
CA PRO A 278 6.20 14.34 13.53
C PRO A 278 7.39 13.77 14.31
N PHE A 279 7.19 13.56 15.61
CA PHE A 279 8.11 12.78 16.43
C PHE A 279 7.39 11.79 17.35
N ASP A 280 8.07 10.69 17.64
CA ASP A 280 7.59 9.62 18.52
C ASP A 280 8.62 9.41 19.64
N LEU A 281 8.15 9.33 20.87
CA LEU A 281 8.95 9.28 22.09
C LEU A 281 8.74 7.95 22.80
N GLU A 282 9.85 7.32 23.15
CA GLU A 282 9.87 6.05 23.86
C GLU A 282 10.77 6.13 25.10
N GLU A 283 10.27 5.61 26.23
CA GLU A 283 10.95 5.69 27.52
C GLU A 283 12.29 4.91 27.56
N SER A 284 12.41 3.89 26.73
CA SER A 284 13.60 3.03 26.63
C SER A 284 13.96 2.73 25.17
N GLN A 285 15.16 2.19 24.95
CA GLN A 285 15.56 1.69 23.64
C GLN A 285 14.66 0.52 23.21
N LYS A 286 13.66 0.81 22.39
CA LYS A 286 12.89 -0.21 21.67
C LYS A 286 13.69 -0.75 20.50
N ILE A 287 13.32 -1.96 20.07
CA ILE A 287 13.93 -2.63 18.92
C ILE A 287 13.64 -1.87 17.61
N ASN A 288 12.45 -1.27 17.46
CA ASN A 288 11.97 -0.72 16.18
C ASN A 288 11.27 0.66 16.28
N PRO A 289 11.88 1.70 16.90
CA PRO A 289 11.22 3.00 17.10
C PRO A 289 10.81 3.69 15.79
N GLY A 290 11.57 3.50 14.70
CA GLY A 290 11.19 4.02 13.39
C GLY A 290 9.87 3.43 12.85
N LEU A 291 9.54 2.18 13.20
CA LEU A 291 8.27 1.57 12.79
C LEU A 291 7.08 2.18 13.55
N ASP A 292 7.28 2.59 14.79
CA ASP A 292 6.26 3.28 15.58
C ASP A 292 5.99 4.68 15.01
N LEU A 293 7.04 5.44 14.66
CA LEU A 293 6.89 6.71 13.94
C LEU A 293 6.17 6.56 12.58
N ALA A 294 6.41 5.46 11.86
CA ALA A 294 5.81 5.20 10.54
C ALA A 294 4.27 5.23 10.55
N LYS A 295 3.64 4.92 11.69
CA LYS A 295 2.18 4.94 11.84
C LYS A 295 1.60 6.36 11.65
N TYR A 296 2.33 7.40 12.05
CA TYR A 296 1.94 8.80 11.85
C TYR A 296 2.35 9.31 10.48
N VAL A 297 3.52 8.90 9.99
CA VAL A 297 3.98 9.22 8.63
C VAL A 297 2.97 8.77 7.58
N CYS A 298 2.36 7.59 7.75
CA CYS A 298 1.30 7.13 6.86
C CYS A 298 0.08 8.07 6.84
N GLU A 299 -0.29 8.65 7.99
CA GLU A 299 -1.39 9.60 8.09
C GLU A 299 -1.01 10.98 7.52
N VAL A 300 0.24 11.41 7.71
CA VAL A 300 0.78 12.62 7.07
C VAL A 300 0.74 12.48 5.54
N PHE A 301 1.22 11.36 4.98
CA PHE A 301 1.10 11.12 3.54
C PHE A 301 -0.35 11.09 3.06
N ARG A 302 -1.30 10.65 3.89
CA ARG A 302 -2.72 10.64 3.54
C ARG A 302 -3.31 12.05 3.51
N ALA A 303 -3.00 12.86 4.51
CA ALA A 303 -3.52 14.22 4.68
C ALA A 303 -2.82 15.26 3.81
N GLN A 304 -1.53 15.05 3.49
CA GLN A 304 -0.71 15.97 2.69
C GLN A 304 -0.33 15.29 1.36
N PRO A 305 -1.23 15.29 0.35
CA PRO A 305 -1.05 14.51 -0.87
C PRO A 305 0.18 14.89 -1.70
N THR A 306 0.62 16.15 -1.60
CA THR A 306 1.75 16.73 -2.35
C THR A 306 3.13 16.42 -1.74
N ARG A 307 3.20 15.58 -0.69
CA ARG A 307 4.47 15.14 -0.10
C ARG A 307 5.15 14.06 -0.94
N SER A 308 6.39 14.31 -1.33
CA SER A 308 7.34 13.35 -1.89
C SER A 308 8.02 12.51 -0.80
N TYR A 309 8.30 13.12 0.35
CA TYR A 309 8.85 12.46 1.54
C TYR A 309 8.37 13.15 2.83
N VAL A 310 8.55 12.48 3.97
CA VAL A 310 8.24 13.01 5.30
C VAL A 310 9.46 12.88 6.19
N LEU A 311 9.91 14.00 6.75
CA LEU A 311 10.92 14.05 7.80
C LEU A 311 10.25 13.86 9.16
N GLY A 312 10.90 13.15 10.07
CA GLY A 312 10.46 13.00 11.45
C GLY A 312 11.61 12.53 12.32
N PHE A 313 11.44 12.47 13.64
CA PHE A 313 12.49 11.93 14.51
C PHE A 313 11.92 11.09 15.64
N THR A 314 12.72 10.13 16.10
CA THR A 314 12.39 9.30 17.27
C THR A 314 13.26 9.70 18.43
N ILE A 315 12.70 9.74 19.64
CA ILE A 315 13.44 10.01 20.87
C ILE A 315 13.32 8.78 21.77
N CYS A 316 14.40 8.01 21.92
CA CYS A 316 14.44 6.83 22.80
C CYS A 316 15.31 7.14 24.02
N GLY A 317 14.68 7.48 25.15
CA GLY A 317 15.36 8.05 26.30
C GLY A 317 16.07 9.36 25.95
N THR A 318 17.40 9.32 25.80
CA THR A 318 18.23 10.48 25.44
C THR A 318 18.75 10.45 23.99
N LEU A 319 18.41 9.41 23.24
CA LEU A 319 18.88 9.23 21.88
C LEU A 319 17.83 9.73 20.89
N VAL A 320 18.19 10.75 20.12
CA VAL A 320 17.38 11.28 19.03
C VAL A 320 17.90 10.72 17.71
N ARG A 321 17.01 10.21 16.87
CA ARG A 321 17.34 9.81 15.50
C ARG A 321 16.42 10.52 14.52
N LEU A 322 17.01 11.24 13.57
CA LEU A 322 16.31 11.81 12.42
C LEU A 322 16.00 10.72 11.39
N TRP A 323 14.81 10.77 10.82
CA TRP A 323 14.31 9.87 9.79
C TRP A 323 13.77 10.65 8.59
N GLN A 324 13.95 10.10 7.41
CA GLN A 324 13.24 10.47 6.19
C GLN A 324 12.53 9.24 5.65
N PHE A 325 11.21 9.32 5.52
CA PHE A 325 10.37 8.30 4.89
C PHE A 325 9.98 8.76 3.50
N ASP A 326 10.14 7.89 2.51
CA ASP A 326 9.84 8.15 1.11
C ASP A 326 9.08 6.97 0.50
N ARG A 327 8.83 7.04 -0.81
CA ARG A 327 8.06 6.01 -1.54
C ARG A 327 8.80 4.69 -1.79
N SER A 328 10.01 4.54 -1.25
CA SER A 328 10.84 3.32 -1.31
C SER A 328 11.47 2.93 0.03
N GLY A 329 11.01 3.49 1.15
CA GLY A 329 11.40 3.07 2.48
C GLY A 329 11.72 4.24 3.40
N ALA A 330 12.72 4.06 4.25
CA ALA A 330 13.21 5.10 5.13
C ALA A 330 14.74 5.08 5.27
N ILE A 331 15.33 6.26 5.45
CA ILE A 331 16.72 6.43 5.86
C ILE A 331 16.75 7.14 7.21
N GLY A 332 17.63 6.68 8.09
CA GLY A 332 17.86 7.25 9.42
C GLY A 332 19.27 7.81 9.53
N PHE A 333 19.40 8.95 10.18
CA PHE A 333 20.71 9.49 10.57
C PHE A 333 21.28 8.70 11.77
N GLN A 334 22.57 8.88 12.05
CA GLN A 334 23.14 8.38 13.30
C GLN A 334 22.39 8.96 14.50
N SER A 335 22.26 8.15 15.56
CA SER A 335 21.61 8.61 16.79
C SER A 335 22.47 9.66 17.50
N LEU A 336 21.83 10.73 17.96
CA LEU A 336 22.41 11.84 18.71
C LEU A 336 22.04 11.70 20.19
N ASN A 337 23.01 11.72 21.09
CA ASN A 337 22.74 11.70 22.52
C ASN A 337 22.69 13.12 23.09
N ILE A 338 21.48 13.67 23.23
CA ILE A 338 21.24 15.07 23.59
C ILE A 338 21.58 15.44 25.05
N GLN A 339 22.02 14.47 25.85
CA GLN A 339 22.40 14.66 27.26
C GLN A 339 23.86 14.29 27.56
N SER A 340 24.51 13.52 26.68
CA SER A 340 25.89 13.06 26.90
C SER A 340 26.92 13.88 26.14
N ALA A 341 26.56 14.41 24.96
CA ALA A 341 27.44 15.22 24.13
C ALA A 341 26.77 16.55 23.78
N LYS A 342 27.45 17.66 24.10
CA LYS A 342 26.95 18.99 23.75
C LYS A 342 26.83 19.18 22.24
N GLU A 343 27.79 18.64 21.49
CA GLU A 343 27.77 18.69 20.02
C GLU A 343 26.52 18.01 19.43
N ASP A 344 26.05 16.92 20.05
CA ASP A 344 24.83 16.23 19.63
C ASP A 344 23.58 17.05 19.92
N LEU A 345 23.55 17.75 21.07
CA LEU A 345 22.47 18.71 21.35
C LEU A 345 22.50 19.88 20.36
N ASP A 346 23.67 20.43 20.06
CA ASP A 346 23.82 21.53 19.10
C ASP A 346 23.36 21.10 17.69
N LYS A 347 23.68 19.88 17.25
CA LYS A 347 23.18 19.28 16.00
C LYS A 347 21.65 19.13 16.02
N PHE A 348 21.08 18.63 17.12
CA PHE A 348 19.64 18.48 17.25
C PHE A 348 18.92 19.85 17.21
N LEU A 349 19.40 20.85 17.94
CA LEU A 349 18.82 22.19 17.91
C LEU A 349 18.99 22.88 16.54
N THR A 350 20.08 22.56 15.83
CA THR A 350 20.29 23.02 14.44
C THR A 350 19.22 22.46 13.52
N LEU A 351 18.89 21.16 13.65
CA LEU A 351 17.78 20.54 12.92
C LEU A 351 16.45 21.20 13.23
N ILE A 352 16.17 21.48 14.50
CA ILE A 352 14.96 22.20 14.91
C ILE A 352 14.88 23.57 14.24
N VAL A 353 15.96 24.35 14.23
CA VAL A 353 16.00 25.64 13.53
C VAL A 353 15.73 25.48 12.04
N ILE A 354 16.37 24.51 11.37
CA ILE A 354 16.12 24.22 9.95
C ILE A 354 14.63 23.92 9.73
N PHE A 355 14.02 23.06 10.54
CA PHE A 355 12.59 22.74 10.41
C PHE A 355 11.66 23.92 10.70
N LEU A 356 12.09 24.91 11.48
CA LEU A 356 11.32 26.13 11.74
C LEU A 356 11.48 27.19 10.64
N THR A 357 12.57 27.18 9.88
CA THR A 357 12.92 28.27 8.94
C THR A 357 13.00 27.85 7.48
N THR A 358 12.90 26.56 7.17
CA THR A 358 12.99 26.08 5.80
C THR A 358 11.68 26.25 5.03
N ASN A 359 11.72 26.32 3.69
CA ASN A 359 10.50 26.40 2.87
C ASN A 359 9.74 25.05 2.82
N LYS A 360 8.59 24.99 2.13
CA LYS A 360 7.83 23.74 1.98
C LYS A 360 8.61 22.68 1.17
N GLN A 361 9.37 23.09 0.15
CA GLN A 361 10.13 22.16 -0.70
C GLN A 361 11.12 21.31 0.10
N VAL A 362 11.85 21.89 1.05
CA VAL A 362 12.82 21.16 1.89
C VAL A 362 12.16 20.19 2.86
N LEU A 363 10.90 20.43 3.21
CA LEU A 363 10.08 19.46 3.93
C LEU A 363 9.55 18.35 3.00
N GLY A 364 9.77 18.43 1.70
CA GLY A 364 9.37 17.41 0.73
C GLY A 364 8.00 17.65 0.12
N PHE A 365 7.48 18.88 0.14
CA PHE A 365 6.32 19.26 -0.67
C PHE A 365 6.74 19.50 -2.13
N ASP A 366 5.93 19.01 -3.07
CA ASP A 366 6.10 19.25 -4.51
C ASP A 366 5.92 20.74 -4.84
N SER A 367 6.98 21.37 -5.35
CA SER A 367 7.01 22.79 -5.70
C SER A 367 6.30 23.12 -7.02
N THR A 368 5.87 22.11 -7.79
CA THR A 368 5.01 22.33 -8.96
C THR A 368 3.56 22.62 -8.59
N PHE A 369 3.19 22.42 -7.31
CA PHE A 369 1.94 22.86 -6.74
C PHE A 369 2.08 24.27 -6.16
N ASP A 370 1.22 25.17 -6.63
CA ASP A 370 1.08 26.51 -6.11
C ASP A 370 -0.24 26.64 -5.34
N ASP A 371 -0.13 26.87 -4.04
CA ASP A 371 -1.26 27.06 -3.11
C ASP A 371 -1.32 28.46 -2.48
N THR A 372 -0.60 29.44 -3.06
CA THR A 372 -0.42 30.77 -2.46
C THR A 372 -1.68 31.64 -2.44
N ASP A 373 -2.55 31.53 -3.44
CA ASP A 373 -3.78 32.35 -3.57
C ASP A 373 -5.04 31.68 -2.99
N GLY A 374 -4.89 30.63 -2.17
CA GLY A 374 -6.01 29.88 -1.59
C GLY A 374 -6.76 28.96 -2.58
N GLN A 375 -6.42 29.02 -3.86
CA GLN A 375 -6.83 28.05 -4.88
C GLN A 375 -5.61 27.32 -5.41
N ALA A 376 -5.49 26.03 -5.10
CA ALA A 376 -4.37 25.21 -5.53
C ALA A 376 -4.34 25.06 -7.06
N SER A 377 -3.13 25.11 -7.63
CA SER A 377 -2.91 24.88 -9.05
C SER A 377 -1.63 24.11 -9.30
N ILE A 378 -1.56 23.45 -10.45
CA ILE A 378 -0.40 22.70 -10.91
C ILE A 378 0.04 23.29 -12.25
N SER A 379 1.36 23.46 -12.43
CA SER A 379 1.92 23.79 -13.74
C SER A 379 2.68 22.60 -14.31
N THR A 380 2.47 22.33 -15.61
CA THR A 380 3.29 21.37 -16.35
C THR A 380 4.62 21.99 -16.77
N GLN A 381 5.58 21.16 -17.19
CA GLN A 381 6.85 21.67 -17.73
C GLN A 381 6.67 22.52 -19.00
N LEU A 382 5.57 22.32 -19.73
CA LEU A 382 5.20 23.12 -20.90
C LEU A 382 4.54 24.47 -20.54
N GLY A 383 4.40 24.77 -19.25
CA GLY A 383 3.76 26.00 -18.77
C GLY A 383 2.24 25.97 -18.80
N HIS A 384 1.61 24.81 -19.02
CA HIS A 384 0.15 24.69 -18.90
C HIS A 384 -0.23 24.68 -17.42
N LYS A 385 -1.04 25.65 -17.00
CA LYS A 385 -1.57 25.75 -15.64
C LYS A 385 -2.93 25.05 -15.56
N PHE A 386 -3.11 24.22 -14.54
CA PHE A 386 -4.36 23.56 -14.21
C PHE A 386 -4.79 23.97 -12.80
N VAL A 387 -6.02 24.44 -12.67
CA VAL A 387 -6.61 24.82 -11.39
C VAL A 387 -7.24 23.58 -10.76
N ILE A 388 -6.86 23.27 -9.52
CA ILE A 388 -7.34 22.08 -8.80
C ILE A 388 -8.73 22.37 -8.23
N ASP A 389 -9.71 21.53 -8.60
CA ASP A 389 -11.06 21.59 -8.06
C ASP A 389 -11.15 20.84 -6.72
N ARG A 390 -10.63 19.61 -6.70
CA ARG A 390 -10.70 18.70 -5.54
C ARG A 390 -9.77 17.50 -5.71
N LEU A 391 -9.41 16.90 -4.57
CA LEU A 391 -8.79 15.58 -4.51
C LEU A 391 -9.86 14.49 -4.79
N ILE A 392 -9.63 13.63 -5.78
CA ILE A 392 -10.50 12.49 -6.10
C ILE A 392 -10.04 11.23 -5.35
N PHE A 393 -8.74 10.97 -5.33
CA PHE A 393 -8.20 9.72 -4.78
C PHE A 393 -6.79 9.91 -4.22
N ARG A 394 -6.47 9.18 -3.15
CA ARG A 394 -5.12 9.06 -2.58
C ARG A 394 -4.91 7.64 -2.09
N ALA A 395 -3.94 6.95 -2.69
CA ALA A 395 -3.54 5.61 -2.27
C ALA A 395 -2.93 5.66 -0.85
N PRO A 396 -3.31 4.72 0.05
CA PRO A 396 -2.71 4.62 1.37
C PRO A 396 -1.31 3.99 1.32
N GLY A 397 -0.56 4.14 2.41
CA GLY A 397 0.78 3.58 2.58
C GLY A 397 1.92 4.58 2.43
N ILE A 398 3.12 4.11 2.75
CA ILE A 398 4.39 4.83 2.65
C ILE A 398 5.08 4.44 1.35
N CYS A 399 5.42 3.17 1.16
CA CYS A 399 6.13 2.66 0.00
C CYS A 399 5.18 2.33 -1.15
N GLY A 400 5.63 2.54 -2.39
CA GLY A 400 4.88 2.17 -3.60
C GLY A 400 4.59 3.36 -4.49
N ARG A 401 3.48 3.31 -5.23
CA ARG A 401 3.12 4.35 -6.21
C ARG A 401 2.63 5.64 -5.55
N GLY A 402 2.05 5.59 -4.34
CA GLY A 402 1.48 6.77 -3.69
C GLY A 402 0.49 7.53 -4.58
N THR A 403 -0.24 6.82 -5.45
CA THR A 403 -1.06 7.39 -6.51
C THR A 403 -2.03 8.42 -5.95
N THR A 404 -2.07 9.59 -6.58
CA THR A 404 -2.94 10.69 -6.20
C THR A 404 -3.62 11.22 -7.43
N CYS A 405 -4.95 11.34 -7.37
CA CYS A 405 -5.75 11.83 -8.47
C CYS A 405 -6.50 13.09 -8.05
N TRP A 406 -6.40 14.14 -8.84
CA TRP A 406 -7.13 15.39 -8.67
C TRP A 406 -8.05 15.64 -9.86
N GLN A 407 -9.19 16.24 -9.58
CA GLN A 407 -9.98 16.90 -10.61
C GLN A 407 -9.45 18.30 -10.80
N ALA A 408 -9.27 18.71 -12.05
CA ALA A 408 -8.80 20.04 -12.39
C ALA A 408 -9.52 20.60 -13.62
N HIS A 409 -9.33 21.89 -13.87
CA HIS A 409 -9.79 22.59 -15.06
C HIS A 409 -8.73 23.57 -15.55
N LEU A 410 -8.87 24.05 -16.79
CA LEU A 410 -7.98 25.09 -17.33
C LEU A 410 -8.45 26.48 -16.85
N PRO A 411 -7.53 27.41 -16.55
CA PRO A 411 -7.90 28.79 -16.24
C PRO A 411 -8.82 29.38 -17.32
N GLY A 412 -9.98 29.88 -16.91
CA GLY A 412 -10.98 30.47 -17.81
C GLY A 412 -12.01 29.50 -18.40
N ASP A 413 -11.81 28.18 -18.28
CA ASP A 413 -12.78 27.16 -18.70
C ASP A 413 -13.05 26.20 -17.54
N LYS A 414 -14.12 26.46 -16.81
CA LYS A 414 -14.54 25.64 -15.66
C LYS A 414 -15.32 24.39 -16.07
N ASP A 415 -15.83 24.35 -17.29
CA ASP A 415 -16.72 23.28 -17.75
C ASP A 415 -15.90 22.07 -18.23
N GLN A 416 -14.78 22.32 -18.91
CA GLN A 416 -13.85 21.27 -19.29
C GLN A 416 -13.05 20.77 -18.08
N LYS A 417 -13.36 19.55 -17.62
CA LYS A 417 -12.63 18.88 -16.54
C LYS A 417 -11.51 17.99 -17.06
N PHE A 418 -10.50 17.81 -16.22
CA PHE A 418 -9.35 16.94 -16.42
C PHE A 418 -9.09 16.13 -15.14
N LEU A 419 -8.54 14.94 -15.31
CA LEU A 419 -7.96 14.15 -14.23
C LEU A 419 -6.45 14.34 -14.25
N ILE A 420 -5.86 14.77 -13.15
CA ILE A 420 -4.40 14.76 -12.95
C ILE A 420 -4.08 13.59 -12.03
N LYS A 421 -3.22 12.68 -12.48
CA LYS A 421 -2.72 11.51 -11.72
C LYS A 421 -1.22 11.67 -11.50
N ASP A 422 -0.80 11.85 -10.25
CA ASP A 422 0.61 11.76 -9.86
C ASP A 422 0.90 10.40 -9.25
N SER A 423 2.02 9.78 -9.65
CA SER A 423 2.44 8.47 -9.13
C SER A 423 3.96 8.28 -9.17
N TRP A 424 4.48 7.46 -8.25
CA TRP A 424 5.89 7.10 -8.14
C TRP A 424 6.16 5.78 -8.85
N GLN A 425 6.67 5.89 -10.07
CA GLN A 425 6.87 4.76 -10.98
C GLN A 425 8.34 4.32 -11.02
N ARG A 426 8.61 3.07 -11.40
CA ARG A 426 10.01 2.65 -11.60
C ARG A 426 10.59 3.40 -12.79
N ASP A 427 11.87 3.73 -12.70
CA ASP A 427 12.66 4.38 -13.74
C ASP A 427 12.63 3.62 -15.09
N HIS A 428 12.72 2.29 -15.07
CA HIS A 428 12.79 1.45 -16.29
C HIS A 428 11.43 0.96 -16.83
N HIS A 429 10.29 1.50 -16.36
CA HIS A 429 8.96 1.03 -16.80
C HIS A 429 8.46 1.80 -18.03
N THR A 430 7.77 1.11 -18.95
CA THR A 430 7.06 1.76 -20.05
C THR A 430 6.04 2.74 -19.48
N GLU A 431 6.06 3.98 -19.97
CA GLU A 431 5.23 5.05 -19.44
C GLU A 431 3.75 4.83 -19.81
N GLU A 432 2.88 4.82 -18.80
CA GLU A 432 1.42 4.71 -18.96
C GLU A 432 0.88 5.75 -19.95
N GLY A 433 1.42 6.98 -19.91
CA GLY A 433 1.04 8.06 -20.81
C GLY A 433 1.27 7.72 -22.30
N LEU A 434 2.34 6.98 -22.63
CA LEU A 434 2.58 6.53 -24.01
C LEU A 434 1.54 5.51 -24.46
N MET A 435 1.16 4.57 -23.59
CA MET A 435 0.12 3.58 -23.88
C MET A 435 -1.23 4.26 -24.09
N LEU A 436 -1.62 5.16 -23.19
CA LEU A 436 -2.88 5.90 -23.31
C LEU A 436 -2.90 6.80 -24.54
N ARG A 437 -1.76 7.43 -24.90
CA ARG A 437 -1.64 8.20 -26.14
C ARG A 437 -1.86 7.32 -27.37
N LYS A 438 -1.26 6.13 -27.41
CA LYS A 438 -1.45 5.14 -28.50
C LYS A 438 -2.92 4.74 -28.63
N VAL A 439 -3.55 4.37 -27.52
CA VAL A 439 -4.96 3.94 -27.47
C VAL A 439 -5.90 5.07 -27.88
N THR A 440 -5.65 6.29 -27.40
CA THR A 440 -6.41 7.49 -27.77
C THR A 440 -6.30 7.79 -29.27
N THR A 441 -5.12 7.63 -29.86
CA THR A 441 -4.89 7.85 -31.31
C THR A 441 -5.63 6.82 -32.17
N LYS A 442 -5.85 5.61 -31.63
CA LYS A 442 -6.65 4.56 -32.27
C LYS A 442 -8.16 4.72 -32.07
N ASN A 443 -8.61 5.79 -31.39
CA ASN A 443 -10.01 6.04 -31.06
C ASN A 443 -10.69 4.89 -30.31
N ALA A 444 -9.97 4.24 -29.38
CA ALA A 444 -10.59 3.20 -28.56
C ALA A 444 -11.78 3.75 -27.76
N ARG A 445 -12.85 2.98 -27.75
CA ARG A 445 -14.07 3.26 -27.00
C ARG A 445 -13.89 2.79 -25.57
N ASN A 446 -14.62 3.39 -24.64
CA ASN A 446 -14.64 2.99 -23.23
C ASN A 446 -13.23 2.84 -22.59
N VAL A 447 -12.27 3.68 -22.99
CA VAL A 447 -10.95 3.83 -22.34
C VAL A 447 -10.71 5.32 -22.17
N ALA A 448 -10.12 5.72 -21.03
CA ALA A 448 -9.81 7.12 -20.79
C ALA A 448 -8.86 7.72 -21.84
N ARG A 449 -9.16 8.94 -22.24
CA ARG A 449 -8.40 9.66 -23.27
C ARG A 449 -7.24 10.43 -22.66
N TYR A 450 -6.10 10.26 -23.30
CA TYR A 450 -4.87 10.97 -23.02
C TYR A 450 -4.98 12.47 -23.30
N HIS A 451 -4.39 13.30 -22.43
CA HIS A 451 -4.12 14.72 -22.68
C HIS A 451 -2.61 15.02 -22.66
N HIS A 452 -1.93 14.72 -21.56
CA HIS A 452 -0.51 15.02 -21.37
C HIS A 452 0.14 14.04 -20.38
N HIS A 453 1.46 13.83 -20.44
CA HIS A 453 2.22 13.19 -19.37
C HIS A 453 3.64 13.76 -19.32
N GLU A 454 4.26 13.70 -18.15
CA GLU A 454 5.64 14.10 -17.93
C GLU A 454 6.22 13.46 -16.67
N ASP A 455 7.55 13.33 -16.64
CA ASP A 455 8.28 13.14 -15.39
C ASP A 455 8.34 14.49 -14.66
N VAL A 456 8.08 14.53 -13.35
CA VAL A 456 8.13 15.79 -12.59
C VAL A 456 9.58 16.26 -12.45
N HIS A 457 9.82 17.54 -12.72
CA HIS A 457 11.12 18.18 -12.58
C HIS A 457 11.03 19.40 -11.66
N VAL A 458 12.04 19.59 -10.82
CA VAL A 458 12.18 20.76 -9.97
C VAL A 458 13.58 21.34 -10.19
N ALA A 459 13.66 22.64 -10.51
CA ALA A 459 14.91 23.31 -10.89
C ALA A 459 15.69 22.55 -11.99
N SER A 460 14.97 22.01 -12.98
CA SER A 460 15.52 21.17 -14.08
C SER A 460 16.10 19.82 -13.67
N GLN A 461 15.96 19.40 -12.41
CA GLN A 461 16.32 18.06 -11.95
C GLN A 461 15.08 17.16 -11.91
N GLN A 462 15.18 15.96 -12.49
CA GLN A 462 14.13 14.94 -12.40
C GLN A 462 13.92 14.53 -10.95
N VAL A 463 12.66 14.46 -10.52
CA VAL A 463 12.31 14.08 -9.16
C VAL A 463 12.28 12.55 -9.05
N ASP A 464 13.43 11.96 -8.72
CA ASP A 464 13.56 10.54 -8.36
C ASP A 464 13.99 10.34 -6.90
N ILE A 465 13.76 9.14 -6.36
CA ILE A 465 14.04 8.88 -4.94
C ILE A 465 15.54 8.94 -4.63
N ARG A 466 16.38 8.30 -5.45
CA ARG A 466 17.81 8.14 -5.14
C ARG A 466 18.55 9.46 -5.33
N SER A 467 18.39 10.13 -6.47
CA SER A 467 19.19 11.30 -6.81
C SER A 467 18.62 12.59 -6.22
N TYR A 468 17.31 12.79 -6.29
CA TYR A 468 16.66 14.01 -5.82
C TYR A 468 16.24 13.91 -4.36
N VAL A 469 15.34 12.98 -4.01
CA VAL A 469 14.76 12.89 -2.64
C VAL A 469 15.81 12.53 -1.58
N ARG A 470 16.75 11.62 -1.88
CA ARG A 470 17.83 11.21 -0.98
C ARG A 470 19.17 11.88 -1.28
N GLY A 471 19.24 12.73 -2.30
CA GLY A 471 20.41 13.58 -2.55
C GLY A 471 21.61 12.98 -3.28
N GLY A 472 21.48 11.83 -3.96
CA GLY A 472 22.44 11.28 -4.94
C GLY A 472 23.79 10.78 -4.41
N GLY A 473 24.37 11.45 -3.41
CA GLY A 473 25.62 11.09 -2.71
C GLY A 473 25.40 10.29 -1.43
N THR A 474 24.21 9.76 -1.20
CA THR A 474 23.89 8.91 -0.04
C THR A 474 24.19 7.44 -0.37
N ASP A 475 25.32 6.92 0.11
CA ASP A 475 25.62 5.48 0.07
C ASP A 475 24.85 4.74 1.18
N PHE A 476 23.52 4.69 1.05
CA PHE A 476 22.67 3.96 1.98
C PHE A 476 22.62 2.45 1.67
N ASP A 477 23.05 2.02 0.48
CA ASP A 477 22.96 0.61 0.08
C ASP A 477 23.84 -0.29 0.97
N ASN A 478 24.97 0.25 1.45
CA ASN A 478 25.92 -0.43 2.33
C ASN A 478 25.61 -0.24 3.83
N CYS A 479 24.60 0.56 4.18
CA CYS A 479 24.24 0.84 5.56
C CYS A 479 23.51 -0.34 6.23
N THR A 480 23.59 -0.38 7.56
CA THR A 480 22.87 -1.36 8.39
C THR A 480 21.36 -1.21 8.20
N LYS A 481 20.67 -2.31 7.92
CA LYS A 481 19.20 -2.33 7.84
C LYS A 481 18.59 -2.64 9.20
N MET A 482 17.52 -1.93 9.56
CA MET A 482 16.76 -2.21 10.78
C MET A 482 16.10 -3.59 10.69
N ARG A 483 16.22 -4.41 11.74
CA ARG A 483 15.66 -5.77 11.81
C ARG A 483 14.24 -5.76 12.41
N LEU A 484 13.23 -6.03 11.59
CA LEU A 484 11.84 -6.19 12.05
C LEU A 484 11.61 -7.67 12.45
N THR A 485 11.20 -7.95 13.70
CA THR A 485 11.45 -9.22 14.42
C THR A 485 10.46 -10.39 14.22
N ASN A 486 9.61 -10.43 13.19
CA ASN A 486 8.73 -11.59 12.97
C ASN A 486 9.06 -12.30 11.65
N GLU A 487 9.44 -13.58 11.75
CA GLU A 487 9.92 -14.44 10.66
C GLU A 487 8.84 -15.25 9.92
N SER A 488 7.56 -14.86 9.99
CA SER A 488 6.57 -15.38 9.04
C SER A 488 6.31 -14.35 7.94
N HIS A 489 7.01 -14.50 6.80
CA HIS A 489 6.37 -14.61 5.46
C HIS A 489 7.27 -14.38 4.25
N ASP A 490 6.83 -15.07 3.19
CA ASP A 490 7.21 -15.17 1.78
C ASP A 490 8.71 -15.13 1.42
N PRO A 491 9.37 -16.29 1.21
CA PRO A 491 10.72 -16.35 0.67
C PRO A 491 10.84 -15.94 -0.81
N LEU A 492 9.73 -15.65 -1.52
CA LEU A 492 9.77 -15.50 -2.98
C LEU A 492 10.14 -14.09 -3.47
N VAL A 493 9.94 -13.00 -2.70
CA VAL A 493 10.40 -11.66 -3.10
C VAL A 493 10.86 -10.81 -1.91
N PRO A 494 12.16 -10.72 -1.60
CA PRO A 494 12.65 -9.77 -0.62
C PRO A 494 12.34 -8.33 -1.07
N ASN A 495 11.83 -7.52 -0.16
CA ASN A 495 11.73 -6.08 -0.37
C ASN A 495 13.13 -5.51 -0.63
N LYS A 496 13.34 -5.05 -1.86
CA LYS A 496 14.55 -4.33 -2.27
C LYS A 496 14.21 -2.88 -2.54
N PHE A 497 15.17 -2.01 -2.23
CA PHE A 497 15.09 -0.62 -2.65
C PHE A 497 14.82 -0.57 -4.15
N THR A 498 13.89 0.30 -4.54
CA THR A 498 13.51 0.51 -5.94
C THR A 498 13.64 1.99 -6.18
N ASN A 499 14.46 2.42 -7.14
CA ASN A 499 14.43 3.83 -7.50
C ASN A 499 13.09 4.13 -8.20
N ARG A 500 12.46 5.24 -7.84
CA ARG A 500 11.19 5.65 -8.43
C ARG A 500 11.26 7.10 -8.86
N VAL A 501 10.68 7.37 -10.01
CA VAL A 501 10.50 8.70 -10.60
C VAL A 501 9.07 9.14 -10.34
N GLN A 502 8.88 10.38 -9.90
CA GLN A 502 7.56 10.99 -9.80
C GLN A 502 7.07 11.35 -11.21
N ARG A 503 5.94 10.79 -11.62
CA ARG A 503 5.32 11.01 -12.93
C ARG A 503 3.94 11.63 -12.77
N ARG A 504 3.61 12.51 -13.70
CA ARG A 504 2.32 13.19 -13.82
C ARG A 504 1.65 12.81 -15.12
N LEU A 505 0.41 12.34 -15.05
CA LEU A 505 -0.45 12.00 -16.18
C LEU A 505 -1.72 12.85 -16.12
N ILE A 506 -2.09 13.45 -17.24
CA ILE A 506 -3.30 14.25 -17.39
C ILE A 506 -4.23 13.56 -18.39
N LEU A 507 -5.46 13.28 -17.97
CA LEU A 507 -6.50 12.64 -18.78
C LEU A 507 -7.66 13.61 -19.00
N LYS A 508 -8.34 13.45 -20.14
CA LYS A 508 -9.52 14.26 -20.49
C LYS A 508 -10.79 13.79 -19.78
N ASP A 509 -10.85 12.50 -19.45
CA ASP A 509 -12.05 11.88 -18.91
C ASP A 509 -11.95 11.76 -17.39
N VAL A 510 -12.96 12.27 -16.70
CA VAL A 510 -13.14 12.19 -15.25
C VAL A 510 -14.39 11.36 -14.98
N GLY A 511 -14.27 10.35 -14.13
CA GLY A 511 -15.38 9.47 -13.76
C GLY A 511 -15.37 9.13 -12.27
N GLU A 512 -16.36 8.35 -11.87
CA GLU A 512 -16.48 7.78 -10.53
C GLU A 512 -16.31 6.25 -10.60
N PRO A 513 -15.77 5.59 -9.57
CA PRO A 513 -15.64 4.14 -9.57
C PRO A 513 -16.98 3.43 -9.82
N ILE A 514 -16.96 2.33 -10.56
CA ILE A 514 -18.16 1.62 -11.05
C ILE A 514 -19.17 1.23 -9.95
N TYR A 515 -18.73 1.04 -8.71
CA TYR A 515 -19.61 0.69 -7.59
C TYR A 515 -20.50 1.85 -7.09
N HIS A 516 -20.41 3.05 -7.70
CA HIS A 516 -21.32 4.17 -7.46
C HIS A 516 -22.60 4.12 -8.30
N VAL A 517 -22.75 3.13 -9.19
CA VAL A 517 -24.03 2.91 -9.89
C VAL A 517 -25.18 2.70 -8.90
N ASP A 518 -26.35 3.17 -9.29
CA ASP A 518 -27.55 3.27 -8.44
C ASP A 518 -28.49 2.07 -8.59
N CYS A 519 -28.30 1.20 -9.58
CA CYS A 519 -29.08 -0.02 -9.73
C CYS A 519 -28.36 -1.14 -10.50
N PRO A 520 -28.84 -2.40 -10.39
CA PRO A 520 -28.26 -3.56 -11.07
C PRO A 520 -28.14 -3.42 -12.59
N ILE A 521 -29.14 -2.82 -13.25
CA ILE A 521 -29.12 -2.64 -14.71
C ILE A 521 -27.96 -1.73 -15.11
N ARG A 522 -27.76 -0.62 -14.37
CA ARG A 522 -26.64 0.30 -14.63
C ARG A 522 -25.29 -0.32 -14.37
N LEU A 523 -25.17 -1.20 -13.37
CA LEU A 523 -23.95 -1.98 -13.15
C LEU A 523 -23.61 -2.85 -14.36
N LEU A 524 -24.60 -3.58 -14.89
CA LEU A 524 -24.41 -4.44 -16.05
C LEU A 524 -24.06 -3.65 -17.32
N GLU A 525 -24.74 -2.52 -17.58
CA GLU A 525 -24.41 -1.60 -18.69
C GLU A 525 -22.97 -1.07 -18.56
N ALA A 526 -22.57 -0.68 -17.34
CA ALA A 526 -21.23 -0.17 -17.10
C ALA A 526 -20.15 -1.24 -17.33
N LEU A 527 -20.38 -2.47 -16.86
CA LEU A 527 -19.50 -3.61 -17.10
C LEU A 527 -19.39 -3.95 -18.59
N GLU A 528 -20.50 -3.97 -19.31
CA GLU A 528 -20.51 -4.18 -20.77
C GLU A 528 -19.66 -3.14 -21.49
N GLY A 529 -19.80 -1.86 -21.15
CA GLY A 529 -18.97 -0.80 -21.72
C GLY A 529 -17.48 -0.98 -21.36
N CYS A 530 -17.16 -1.35 -20.13
CA CYS A 530 -15.76 -1.60 -19.75
C CYS A 530 -15.16 -2.83 -20.45
N ILE A 531 -15.94 -3.90 -20.68
CA ILE A 531 -15.51 -5.06 -21.46
C ILE A 531 -15.32 -4.67 -22.94
N THR A 532 -16.16 -3.80 -23.47
CA THR A 532 -15.96 -3.20 -24.80
C THR A 532 -14.64 -2.43 -24.86
N GLY A 533 -14.33 -1.64 -23.83
CA GLY A 533 -13.03 -0.96 -23.73
C GLY A 533 -11.85 -1.91 -23.62
N HIS A 534 -12.01 -3.02 -22.91
CA HIS A 534 -10.98 -4.08 -22.81
C HIS A 534 -10.71 -4.72 -24.18
N LYS A 535 -11.76 -4.98 -24.95
CA LYS A 535 -11.63 -5.44 -26.33
C LYS A 535 -10.89 -4.43 -27.21
N ASP A 536 -11.27 -3.15 -27.16
CA ASP A 536 -10.60 -2.11 -27.95
C ASP A 536 -9.13 -1.91 -27.52
N LEU A 537 -8.78 -2.14 -26.23
CA LEU A 537 -7.38 -2.18 -25.76
C LEU A 537 -6.59 -3.34 -26.39
N LEU A 538 -7.18 -4.54 -26.46
CA LEU A 538 -6.54 -5.71 -27.09
C LEU A 538 -6.32 -5.46 -28.59
N GLU A 539 -7.30 -4.89 -29.29
CA GLU A 539 -7.17 -4.49 -30.69
C GLU A 539 -6.13 -3.37 -30.88
N ALA A 540 -5.95 -2.53 -29.86
CA ALA A 540 -4.85 -1.57 -29.81
C ALA A 540 -3.47 -2.23 -29.59
N GLY A 541 -3.43 -3.53 -29.26
CA GLY A 541 -2.24 -4.34 -29.01
C GLY A 541 -1.76 -4.27 -27.56
N LEU A 542 -2.68 -4.13 -26.60
CA LEU A 542 -2.38 -4.02 -25.18
C LEU A 542 -3.28 -4.95 -24.35
N LEU A 543 -2.68 -5.63 -23.37
CA LEU A 543 -3.39 -6.40 -22.34
C LEU A 543 -3.36 -5.61 -21.02
N HIS A 544 -4.51 -5.44 -20.35
CA HIS A 544 -4.65 -4.51 -19.21
C HIS A 544 -4.03 -5.03 -17.91
N ARG A 545 -4.30 -6.29 -17.54
CA ARG A 545 -3.72 -6.99 -16.39
C ARG A 545 -4.05 -6.51 -14.97
N ASP A 546 -4.96 -5.55 -14.81
CA ASP A 546 -5.39 -5.06 -13.48
C ASP A 546 -6.84 -4.59 -13.48
N ILE A 547 -7.74 -5.43 -14.01
CA ILE A 547 -9.16 -5.19 -13.89
C ILE A 547 -9.56 -5.26 -12.41
N SER A 548 -10.08 -4.15 -11.89
CA SER A 548 -10.46 -4.00 -10.49
C SER A 548 -11.56 -2.95 -10.33
N THR A 549 -12.26 -2.96 -9.19
CA THR A 549 -13.33 -1.98 -8.89
C THR A 549 -12.90 -0.52 -8.96
N ASN A 550 -11.61 -0.22 -8.81
CA ASN A 550 -11.06 1.14 -8.88
C ASN A 550 -10.58 1.54 -10.27
N ASN A 551 -10.49 0.60 -11.22
CA ASN A 551 -10.03 0.84 -12.58
C ASN A 551 -11.18 0.82 -13.61
N LEU A 552 -12.39 0.46 -13.16
CA LEU A 552 -13.63 0.58 -13.93
C LEU A 552 -14.36 1.85 -13.51
N MET A 553 -14.58 2.75 -14.45
CA MET A 553 -15.17 4.06 -14.19
C MET A 553 -16.54 4.19 -14.84
N ILE A 554 -17.41 4.99 -14.24
CA ILE A 554 -18.66 5.48 -14.82
C ILE A 554 -18.61 7.00 -14.92
N ASN A 555 -19.30 7.55 -15.91
CA ASN A 555 -19.55 8.97 -16.02
C ASN A 555 -21.00 9.20 -16.40
N SER A 556 -21.83 9.46 -15.40
CA SER A 556 -23.27 9.72 -15.60
C SER A 556 -23.58 11.09 -16.20
N ARG A 557 -22.56 11.95 -16.38
CA ARG A 557 -22.72 13.34 -16.85
C ARG A 557 -22.42 13.51 -18.34
N THR A 558 -21.93 12.45 -19.00
CA THR A 558 -21.59 12.51 -20.42
C THR A 558 -22.72 11.96 -21.28
N ASP A 559 -22.99 12.64 -22.38
CA ASP A 559 -23.89 12.16 -23.44
C ASP A 559 -23.17 11.23 -24.43
N ASP A 560 -21.83 11.25 -24.45
CA ASP A 560 -21.01 10.36 -25.28
C ASP A 560 -21.13 8.89 -24.80
N PRO A 561 -21.75 7.99 -25.58
CA PRO A 561 -21.95 6.60 -25.19
C PRO A 561 -20.64 5.86 -24.93
N ASP A 562 -19.56 6.20 -25.63
CA ASP A 562 -18.25 5.55 -25.50
C ASP A 562 -17.48 6.02 -24.25
N ARG A 563 -18.08 6.93 -23.46
CA ARG A 563 -17.52 7.50 -22.23
C ARG A 563 -18.42 7.31 -21.01
N LYS A 564 -19.59 6.70 -21.17
CA LYS A 564 -20.51 6.42 -20.04
C LYS A 564 -19.90 5.46 -19.02
N SER A 565 -19.10 4.51 -19.49
CA SER A 565 -18.19 3.71 -18.67
C SER A 565 -16.88 3.50 -19.39
N PHE A 566 -15.77 3.42 -18.66
CA PHE A 566 -14.46 3.30 -19.28
C PHE A 566 -13.39 2.73 -18.35
N LEU A 567 -12.34 2.19 -18.96
CA LEU A 567 -11.14 1.69 -18.29
C LEU A 567 -10.12 2.82 -18.05
N ILE A 568 -9.43 2.72 -16.91
CA ILE A 568 -8.28 3.54 -16.54
C ILE A 568 -7.14 2.66 -16.02
N ASP A 569 -5.98 3.27 -15.76
CA ASP A 569 -4.79 2.66 -15.16
C ASP A 569 -4.13 1.56 -16.03
N LEU A 570 -3.30 2.00 -16.99
CA LEU A 570 -2.49 1.09 -17.82
C LEU A 570 -1.08 0.86 -17.24
N ASP A 571 -0.85 1.17 -15.96
CA ASP A 571 0.47 1.10 -15.31
C ASP A 571 1.09 -0.31 -15.30
N VAL A 572 0.30 -1.37 -15.41
CA VAL A 572 0.80 -2.76 -15.49
C VAL A 572 0.41 -3.46 -16.80
N ALA A 573 -0.12 -2.70 -17.75
CA ALA A 573 -0.45 -3.21 -19.06
C ALA A 573 0.82 -3.58 -19.84
N ILE A 574 0.70 -4.53 -20.75
CA ILE A 574 1.80 -4.99 -21.62
C ILE A 574 1.34 -5.08 -23.06
N GLU A 575 2.29 -5.21 -23.97
CA GLU A 575 1.99 -5.47 -25.38
C GLU A 575 1.33 -6.85 -25.56
N TYR A 576 0.35 -6.90 -26.46
CA TYR A 576 -0.38 -8.10 -26.83
C TYR A 576 -0.36 -8.29 -28.36
N PRO A 577 -0.12 -9.51 -28.88
CA PRO A 577 0.16 -10.76 -28.16
C PRO A 577 1.51 -10.72 -27.43
N ILE A 578 1.59 -11.45 -26.32
CA ILE A 578 2.77 -11.43 -25.43
C ILE A 578 3.95 -12.11 -26.13
N GLN A 579 5.01 -11.35 -26.42
CA GLN A 579 6.23 -11.86 -27.06
C GLN A 579 7.34 -12.22 -26.04
N ASN A 580 7.29 -11.62 -24.85
CA ASN A 580 8.33 -11.75 -23.82
C ASN A 580 7.89 -12.70 -22.69
N ASP A 581 8.55 -13.87 -22.59
CA ASP A 581 8.27 -14.86 -21.54
C ASP A 581 8.42 -14.31 -20.11
N GLN A 582 9.28 -13.31 -19.87
CA GLN A 582 9.46 -12.74 -18.52
C GLN A 582 8.26 -11.90 -18.08
N GLU A 583 7.68 -11.11 -18.98
CA GLU A 583 6.47 -10.32 -18.72
C GLU A 583 5.25 -11.22 -18.56
N ARG A 584 5.24 -12.32 -19.32
CA ARG A 584 4.23 -13.38 -19.31
C ARG A 584 4.10 -14.05 -17.93
N HIS A 585 5.21 -14.27 -17.25
CA HIS A 585 5.26 -14.95 -15.94
C HIS A 585 5.04 -14.03 -14.73
N ALA A 586 5.01 -12.71 -14.93
CA ALA A 586 4.82 -11.80 -13.82
C ALA A 586 3.37 -11.87 -13.33
N LYS A 587 3.19 -12.03 -12.01
CA LYS A 587 1.86 -11.89 -11.39
C LYS A 587 1.68 -10.43 -11.03
N THR A 588 0.79 -9.73 -11.73
CA THR A 588 0.45 -8.32 -11.51
C THR A 588 -1.05 -8.19 -11.29
N GLY A 589 -1.48 -7.17 -10.56
CA GLY A 589 -2.88 -6.81 -10.39
C GLY A 589 -3.42 -6.97 -8.98
N THR A 590 -4.70 -6.66 -8.82
CA THR A 590 -5.40 -6.69 -7.54
C THR A 590 -5.83 -8.12 -7.19
N LYS A 591 -5.16 -8.72 -6.20
CA LYS A 591 -5.25 -10.15 -5.85
C LYS A 591 -6.67 -10.71 -5.77
N VAL A 592 -7.61 -9.98 -5.15
CA VAL A 592 -8.99 -10.46 -4.97
C VAL A 592 -9.75 -10.59 -6.29
N PHE A 593 -9.32 -9.92 -7.36
CA PHE A 593 -9.95 -9.98 -8.68
C PHE A 593 -9.24 -10.95 -9.64
N MET A 594 -8.00 -11.35 -9.36
CA MET A 594 -7.24 -12.28 -10.20
C MET A 594 -7.98 -13.58 -10.51
N SER A 595 -7.81 -14.08 -11.73
CA SER A 595 -8.33 -15.38 -12.14
C SER A 595 -7.77 -16.53 -11.29
N ILE A 596 -8.50 -17.63 -11.23
CA ILE A 596 -8.02 -18.86 -10.57
C ILE A 596 -6.71 -19.33 -11.19
N GLN A 597 -6.54 -19.25 -12.51
CA GLN A 597 -5.33 -19.68 -13.21
C GLN A 597 -4.10 -18.82 -12.84
N LEU A 598 -4.26 -17.49 -12.80
CA LEU A 598 -3.20 -16.57 -12.37
C LEU A 598 -2.75 -16.83 -10.94
N LEU A 599 -3.71 -17.03 -10.04
CA LEU A 599 -3.42 -17.38 -8.65
C LEU A 599 -2.56 -18.65 -8.56
N ASN A 600 -2.78 -19.60 -9.46
CA ASN A 600 -2.05 -20.87 -9.51
C ASN A 600 -0.63 -20.80 -10.07
N GLY A 601 -0.26 -19.70 -10.72
CA GLY A 601 1.06 -19.57 -11.36
C GLY A 601 1.06 -19.73 -12.86
N GLU A 602 -0.11 -19.81 -13.48
CA GLU A 602 -0.22 -19.72 -14.92
C GLU A 602 0.05 -18.30 -15.42
N ASN A 603 0.24 -18.19 -16.73
CA ASN A 603 0.53 -16.95 -17.42
C ASN A 603 -0.72 -16.09 -17.60
N HIS A 604 -0.55 -14.77 -17.51
CA HIS A 604 -1.66 -13.83 -17.73
C HIS A 604 -2.02 -13.77 -19.21
N ASP A 605 -3.29 -13.98 -19.52
CA ASP A 605 -3.91 -13.79 -20.83
C ASP A 605 -5.21 -12.96 -20.73
N PHE A 606 -5.77 -12.55 -21.88
CA PHE A 606 -6.98 -11.73 -21.90
C PHE A 606 -8.19 -12.40 -21.23
N VAL A 607 -8.26 -13.73 -21.22
CA VAL A 607 -9.31 -14.49 -20.53
C VAL A 607 -9.25 -14.28 -19.01
N ASP A 608 -8.06 -14.05 -18.45
CA ASP A 608 -7.91 -13.78 -17.02
C ASP A 608 -8.43 -12.37 -16.64
N ASP A 609 -8.28 -11.39 -17.54
CA ASP A 609 -8.92 -10.08 -17.38
C ASP A 609 -10.46 -10.22 -17.45
N LEU A 610 -10.99 -11.09 -18.32
CA LEU A 610 -12.42 -11.40 -18.40
C LEU A 610 -12.94 -12.07 -17.11
N GLU A 611 -12.20 -13.03 -16.54
CA GLU A 611 -12.56 -13.61 -15.24
C GLU A 611 -12.50 -12.54 -14.13
N SER A 612 -11.58 -11.58 -14.23
CA SER A 612 -11.48 -10.47 -13.28
C SER A 612 -12.73 -9.57 -13.28
N PHE A 613 -13.35 -9.31 -14.45
CA PHE A 613 -14.65 -8.62 -14.51
C PHE A 613 -15.76 -9.36 -13.74
N PHE A 614 -15.79 -10.70 -13.83
CA PHE A 614 -16.73 -11.51 -13.05
C PHE A 614 -16.50 -11.33 -11.55
N TRP A 615 -15.23 -11.38 -11.10
CA TRP A 615 -14.92 -11.16 -9.68
C TRP A 615 -15.22 -9.73 -9.20
N VAL A 616 -15.09 -8.73 -10.08
CA VAL A 616 -15.54 -7.36 -9.80
C VAL A 616 -17.04 -7.30 -9.58
N LEU A 617 -17.84 -7.93 -10.45
CA LEU A 617 -19.31 -8.01 -10.29
C LEU A 617 -19.68 -8.64 -8.94
N ILE A 618 -19.13 -9.83 -8.64
CA ILE A 618 -19.39 -10.54 -7.37
C ILE A 618 -19.00 -9.68 -6.16
N TRP A 619 -17.86 -8.99 -6.23
CA TRP A 619 -17.43 -8.10 -5.16
C TRP A 619 -18.43 -6.97 -4.94
N ILE A 620 -18.91 -6.33 -6.02
CA ILE A 620 -19.87 -5.23 -5.94
C ILE A 620 -21.18 -5.71 -5.31
N CYS A 621 -21.76 -6.81 -5.79
CA CYS A 621 -23.01 -7.35 -5.26
C CYS A 621 -22.95 -7.69 -3.76
N ILE A 622 -21.78 -8.10 -3.25
CA ILE A 622 -21.61 -8.45 -1.81
C ILE A 622 -21.29 -7.23 -0.95
N HIS A 623 -20.53 -6.25 -1.47
CA HIS A 623 -19.92 -5.19 -0.66
C HIS A 623 -20.63 -3.85 -0.78
N TYR A 624 -21.48 -3.67 -1.80
CA TYR A 624 -22.09 -2.37 -2.11
C TYR A 624 -23.61 -2.49 -2.30
N PRO A 625 -24.37 -1.49 -1.83
CA PRO A 625 -23.90 -0.32 -1.11
C PRO A 625 -23.41 -0.69 0.30
N ALA A 626 -22.33 -0.06 0.76
CA ALA A 626 -21.61 -0.48 1.98
C ALA A 626 -22.47 -0.53 3.26
N LYS A 627 -23.59 0.20 3.28
CA LYS A 627 -24.58 0.23 4.36
C LYS A 627 -25.42 -1.06 4.47
N GLU A 628 -25.57 -1.80 3.37
CA GLU A 628 -26.32 -3.06 3.29
C GLU A 628 -25.42 -4.29 3.43
N ARG A 629 -24.09 -4.08 3.42
CA ARG A 629 -23.11 -5.15 3.50
C ARG A 629 -23.26 -5.97 4.79
N ILE A 630 -23.37 -7.27 4.62
CA ILE A 630 -23.32 -8.24 5.72
C ILE A 630 -21.92 -8.89 5.82
N PRO A 631 -21.57 -9.53 6.96
CA PRO A 631 -20.32 -10.26 7.09
C PRO A 631 -20.23 -11.41 6.06
N SER A 632 -19.27 -11.32 5.15
CA SER A 632 -19.01 -12.34 4.13
C SER A 632 -17.57 -12.85 4.20
N ASN A 633 -17.38 -14.14 3.92
CA ASN A 633 -16.06 -14.75 3.77
C ASN A 633 -15.23 -14.10 2.64
N VAL A 634 -15.87 -13.50 1.63
CA VAL A 634 -15.21 -12.80 0.52
C VAL A 634 -14.43 -11.58 1.01
N THR A 635 -14.89 -10.93 2.09
CA THR A 635 -14.17 -9.83 2.75
C THR A 635 -12.74 -10.22 3.13
N GLY A 636 -12.55 -11.49 3.50
CA GLY A 636 -11.28 -12.03 3.98
C GLY A 636 -10.25 -12.35 2.89
N TRP A 637 -10.64 -12.29 1.62
CA TRP A 637 -9.84 -12.81 0.51
C TRP A 637 -8.51 -12.08 0.33
N ASN A 638 -8.45 -10.79 0.65
CA ASN A 638 -7.22 -10.04 0.51
C ASN A 638 -6.15 -10.43 1.54
N GLN A 639 -6.51 -11.09 2.65
CA GLN A 639 -5.52 -11.59 3.62
C GLN A 639 -4.99 -12.99 3.28
N GLN A 640 -5.63 -13.73 2.38
CA GLN A 640 -5.27 -15.12 2.07
C GLN A 640 -4.01 -15.24 1.18
N GLY A 641 -3.28 -16.34 1.28
CA GLY A 641 -2.23 -16.70 0.32
C GLY A 641 -2.80 -16.88 -1.10
N LEU A 642 -1.95 -16.81 -2.13
CA LEU A 642 -2.39 -16.93 -3.53
C LEU A 642 -3.05 -18.29 -3.79
N ASP A 643 -2.48 -19.37 -3.24
CA ASP A 643 -2.96 -20.73 -3.46
C ASP A 643 -4.29 -20.99 -2.76
N THR A 644 -4.41 -20.58 -1.48
CA THR A 644 -5.69 -20.64 -0.75
C THR A 644 -6.76 -19.83 -1.46
N LEU A 645 -6.47 -18.61 -1.89
CA LEU A 645 -7.46 -17.78 -2.58
C LEU A 645 -7.94 -18.44 -3.87
N GLY A 646 -7.04 -19.01 -4.66
CA GLY A 646 -7.41 -19.76 -5.87
C GLY A 646 -8.35 -20.92 -5.55
N SER A 647 -8.15 -21.60 -4.42
CA SER A 647 -9.03 -22.67 -3.96
C SER A 647 -10.38 -22.16 -3.48
N LEU A 648 -10.42 -21.08 -2.70
CA LEU A 648 -11.68 -20.47 -2.26
C LEU A 648 -12.55 -20.04 -3.45
N LYS A 649 -11.94 -19.39 -4.44
CA LYS A 649 -12.61 -18.99 -5.69
C LYS A 649 -13.16 -20.18 -6.46
N PHE A 650 -12.35 -21.23 -6.61
CA PHE A 650 -12.77 -22.45 -7.27
C PHE A 650 -14.02 -23.05 -6.60
N PHE A 651 -14.02 -23.21 -5.27
CA PHE A 651 -15.19 -23.74 -4.55
C PHE A 651 -16.42 -22.83 -4.67
N ALA A 652 -16.21 -21.51 -4.66
CA ALA A 652 -17.28 -20.55 -4.79
C ALA A 652 -17.98 -20.63 -6.17
N ILE A 653 -17.23 -20.85 -7.25
CA ILE A 653 -17.80 -21.06 -8.59
C ILE A 653 -18.64 -22.34 -8.66
N HIS A 654 -18.20 -23.41 -7.99
CA HIS A 654 -18.93 -24.69 -7.98
C HIS A 654 -20.16 -24.66 -7.06
N ASN A 655 -20.23 -23.68 -6.14
CA ASN A 655 -21.34 -23.47 -5.23
C ASN A 655 -21.86 -22.02 -5.26
N PRO A 656 -22.48 -21.56 -6.37
CA PRO A 656 -22.87 -20.15 -6.54
C PRO A 656 -23.80 -19.62 -5.44
N SER A 657 -24.64 -20.49 -4.86
CA SER A 657 -25.54 -20.13 -3.75
C SER A 657 -24.80 -19.56 -2.54
N LYS A 658 -23.52 -19.91 -2.35
CA LYS A 658 -22.67 -19.38 -1.27
C LYS A 658 -22.17 -17.97 -1.53
N LEU A 659 -22.10 -17.55 -2.78
CA LEU A 659 -21.81 -16.16 -3.15
C LEU A 659 -23.09 -15.33 -3.09
N THR A 660 -24.16 -15.82 -3.71
CA THR A 660 -25.41 -15.03 -3.86
C THR A 660 -26.15 -14.82 -2.55
N LYS A 661 -26.01 -15.74 -1.57
CA LYS A 661 -26.61 -15.55 -0.23
C LYS A 661 -26.05 -14.33 0.52
N ASP A 662 -24.86 -13.87 0.13
CA ASP A 662 -24.15 -12.75 0.76
C ASP A 662 -24.38 -11.44 -0.01
N PHE A 663 -25.21 -11.43 -1.06
CA PHE A 663 -25.53 -10.22 -1.81
C PHE A 663 -26.33 -9.25 -0.94
N THR A 664 -26.08 -7.96 -1.12
CA THR A 664 -26.86 -6.88 -0.50
C THR A 664 -28.25 -6.81 -1.11
N ASP A 665 -29.26 -6.35 -0.38
CA ASP A 665 -30.64 -6.24 -0.90
C ASP A 665 -30.77 -5.48 -2.24
N THR A 666 -29.85 -4.54 -2.53
CA THR A 666 -29.80 -3.83 -3.81
C THR A 666 -29.53 -4.72 -5.03
N TYR A 667 -28.77 -5.82 -4.87
CA TYR A 667 -28.24 -6.67 -5.95
C TYR A 667 -28.61 -8.13 -5.75
#